data_AF-I5AXH8-F1
#
_entry.id   AF-I5AXH8-F1
#
_cell.length_a   1.000
_cell.length_b   1.000
_cell.length_c   1.000
_cell.angle_alpha   90.00
_cell.angle_beta   90.00
_cell.angle_gamma   90.00
#
_symmetry.space_group_name_H-M   'P 1'
#
loop_
_entity.id
_entity.type
_entity.pdbx_description
1 polymer ?
#
loop_
_entity_poly.entity_id
_entity_poly.type
_entity_poly.pdbx_seq_one_letter_code
_entity_poly.pdbx_strand_id
1 'polypeptide(L)'
;MLNHIKIEALDDFFKELGHRKTKGVYFYRINGYNGEIDRFIRAYYEAARKSGVIIEGRIPNPDEKNLAYYSEMMGMDFQMSPGFITSSLKKWLPRMNDNQLHTVADSIYDCLDSLRRAGKNENMLKNAYIKFMCWLYYKFERIVSRLGDNDVPKILYEADISNYELMLLSILSNAGCDVILLQYHGDGNYLKLDPGSETSDELRLQGMTAFPEDYSLKKVQNDIREELNNQRLYGTLPELVNCTNAWIKGKNVLDDIRTPTAMRGNDPRFFYNCFCRINGVDDKLTYVNDLYRMNTELANSRRKVIIVDGEIPAPSVEEIGAIRRQNAYQRQDQMLMDLAGNIVSSAGGEVQALIRKAFLDLMLEEAKKPEMNINKLTGKAVHMLCWLKRYTPHLFSNWKKTDIGCFIHFGPCRAGNEAAFLRMLGRLPVDVLILVPNQNEKCVLTDPLLYEQNCIGSLNVQRFPKAAADLQVGTSAYYAERELDTLMYQDSGIYRNQQYAKANAVTLKTMYEEIPILWKEEVKYRPNFGTTDGIVSIPVIFSKISGVKNRDLDKYWNTVKELVKEEGFLITKVPYIQPMAPNPMKAFAPEFFRNGKLQRDRIKNHRNYVYGFLREDMQEHILDKLQLLIDQKVIKGTFENGMEYTIIATVLNLSKEMIRVLQKFDFTKKNPKLIYINTGENMISLEDSIVAAFLNMVGFDIVFFVPTGYQSVEKYYSKHIFEEHQIGEYVYDLQIPDLRQPPTKTGSWRDIFKRG
;
A
#
# COMPACT_ATOMS: atom_id res chain seq x y z
N MET A 1 14.26 -19.78 62.88
CA MET A 1 13.28 -19.43 61.82
C MET A 1 13.25 -17.93 61.63
N LEU A 2 12.93 -17.47 60.42
CA LEU A 2 12.70 -16.06 60.13
C LEU A 2 11.20 -15.76 60.16
N ASN A 3 10.84 -14.58 60.63
CA ASN A 3 9.45 -14.13 60.65
C ASN A 3 9.02 -13.65 59.26
N HIS A 4 7.77 -13.92 58.91
CA HIS A 4 7.11 -13.26 57.79
C HIS A 4 6.91 -11.76 58.14
N ILE A 5 7.33 -10.88 57.22
CA ILE A 5 7.27 -9.43 57.38
C ILE A 5 6.62 -8.80 56.15
N LYS A 6 6.15 -7.57 56.28
CA LYS A 6 5.50 -6.84 55.18
C LYS A 6 6.48 -6.00 54.39
N ILE A 7 6.32 -5.97 53.07
CA ILE A 7 7.01 -5.03 52.18
C ILE A 7 6.43 -3.62 52.34
N GLU A 8 7.27 -2.62 52.09
CA GLU A 8 6.84 -1.23 51.88
C GLU A 8 6.77 -0.90 50.37
N ALA A 9 7.67 -1.49 49.58
CA ALA A 9 7.72 -1.35 48.13
C ALA A 9 8.18 -2.65 47.46
N LEU A 10 7.87 -2.82 46.17
CA LEU A 10 8.25 -4.02 45.40
C LEU A 10 9.77 -4.27 45.39
N ASP A 11 10.57 -3.20 45.41
CA ASP A 11 12.03 -3.28 45.44
C ASP A 11 12.58 -3.97 46.70
N ASP A 12 11.77 -4.10 47.77
CA ASP A 12 12.18 -4.77 49.00
C ASP A 12 12.52 -6.25 48.78
N PHE A 13 11.87 -6.93 47.83
CA PHE A 13 12.17 -8.32 47.49
C PHE A 13 13.62 -8.51 47.00
N PHE A 14 14.21 -7.48 46.40
CA PHE A 14 15.57 -7.53 45.84
C PHE A 14 16.65 -7.07 46.82
N LYS A 15 16.28 -6.67 48.04
CA LYS A 15 17.24 -6.36 49.11
C LYS A 15 17.76 -7.64 49.76
N GLU A 16 19.07 -7.67 49.96
CA GLU A 16 19.75 -8.67 50.81
C GLU A 16 19.16 -8.66 52.23
N LEU A 17 19.18 -9.82 52.89
CA LEU A 17 18.55 -10.02 54.20
C LEU A 17 19.03 -9.01 55.26
N GLY A 18 20.32 -8.70 55.29
CA GLY A 18 20.92 -7.74 56.22
C GLY A 18 20.59 -6.27 55.93
N HIS A 19 20.13 -5.95 54.71
CA HIS A 19 19.74 -4.60 54.29
C HIS A 19 18.22 -4.35 54.40
N ARG A 20 17.44 -5.33 54.85
CA ARG A 20 16.02 -5.15 55.15
C ARG A 20 15.85 -4.39 56.46
N LYS A 21 14.85 -3.51 56.53
CA LYS A 21 14.52 -2.75 57.75
C LYS A 21 14.28 -3.66 58.95
N THR A 22 13.58 -4.76 58.70
CA THR A 22 13.36 -5.85 59.66
C THR A 22 13.92 -7.12 59.04
N LYS A 23 14.68 -7.90 59.81
CA LYS A 23 15.18 -9.19 59.33
C LYS A 23 14.03 -10.19 59.28
N GLY A 24 13.63 -10.57 58.07
CA GLY A 24 12.50 -11.46 57.83
C GLY A 24 12.35 -11.81 56.34
N VAL A 25 11.35 -12.64 56.05
CA VAL A 25 11.04 -13.12 54.70
C VAL A 25 9.72 -12.54 54.19
N TYR A 26 9.58 -12.52 52.87
CA TYR A 26 8.36 -12.07 52.20
C TYR A 26 7.66 -13.26 51.53
N PHE A 27 6.45 -13.57 52.00
CA PHE A 27 5.54 -14.50 51.33
C PHE A 27 4.30 -13.74 50.84
N TYR A 28 4.17 -13.56 49.53
CA TYR A 28 3.08 -12.80 48.92
C TYR A 28 2.35 -13.57 47.84
N ARG A 29 1.09 -13.22 47.61
CA ARG A 29 0.28 -13.66 46.48
C ARG A 29 -0.17 -12.50 45.62
N ILE A 30 -0.18 -12.72 44.30
CA ILE A 30 -0.52 -11.73 43.29
C ILE A 30 -1.73 -12.24 42.51
N ASN A 31 -2.83 -11.50 42.67
CA ASN A 31 -4.15 -11.86 42.13
C ASN A 31 -4.58 -10.96 40.95
N GLY A 32 -3.73 -10.03 40.51
CA GLY A 32 -4.04 -9.12 39.41
C GLY A 32 -2.81 -8.60 38.68
N TYR A 33 -3.05 -7.84 37.61
CA TYR A 33 -2.07 -7.42 36.64
C TYR A 33 -2.15 -5.92 36.37
N ASN A 34 -0.99 -5.30 36.22
CA ASN A 34 -0.80 -3.99 35.60
C ASN A 34 0.67 -3.94 35.10
N GLY A 35 1.06 -2.86 34.43
CA GLY A 35 2.42 -2.73 33.89
C GLY A 35 3.53 -2.71 34.95
N GLU A 36 3.23 -2.40 36.21
CA GLU A 36 4.19 -2.43 37.31
C GLU A 36 4.42 -3.87 37.81
N ILE A 37 3.34 -4.63 37.98
CA ILE A 37 3.38 -6.06 38.32
C ILE A 37 4.09 -6.86 37.23
N ASP A 38 3.88 -6.55 35.95
CA ASP A 38 4.58 -7.20 34.84
C ASP A 38 6.10 -7.05 34.97
N ARG A 39 6.59 -5.81 35.17
CA ARG A 39 8.02 -5.53 35.38
C ARG A 39 8.57 -6.24 36.60
N PHE A 40 7.80 -6.24 37.69
CA PHE A 40 8.18 -6.91 38.93
C PHE A 40 8.28 -8.43 38.75
N ILE A 41 7.30 -9.07 38.10
CA ILE A 41 7.33 -10.51 37.82
C ILE A 41 8.52 -10.85 36.93
N ARG A 42 8.82 -10.06 35.89
CA ARG A 42 10.01 -10.25 35.04
C ARG A 42 11.31 -10.21 35.85
N ALA A 43 11.46 -9.22 36.73
CA ALA A 43 12.64 -9.09 37.59
C ALA A 43 12.75 -10.24 38.61
N TYR A 44 11.63 -10.61 39.22
CA TYR A 44 11.58 -11.71 40.18
C TYR A 44 11.80 -13.07 39.53
N TYR A 45 11.30 -13.27 38.30
CA TYR A 45 11.58 -14.45 37.49
C TYR A 45 13.08 -14.60 37.21
N GLU A 46 13.77 -13.51 36.81
CA GLU A 46 15.23 -13.55 36.61
C GLU A 46 16.00 -13.82 37.91
N ALA A 47 15.58 -13.26 39.04
CA ALA A 47 16.16 -13.54 40.35
C ALA A 47 15.98 -15.02 40.74
N ALA A 48 14.76 -15.55 40.63
CA ALA A 48 14.43 -16.94 40.89
C ALA A 48 15.18 -17.90 39.94
N ARG A 49 15.35 -17.53 38.67
CA ARG A 49 16.13 -18.31 37.69
C ARG A 49 17.59 -18.47 38.14
N LYS A 50 18.22 -17.39 38.62
CA LYS A 50 19.63 -17.34 39.02
C LYS A 50 19.89 -18.10 40.33
N SER A 51 19.16 -17.80 41.40
CA SER A 51 19.47 -18.28 42.76
C SER A 51 18.28 -18.92 43.49
N GLY A 52 17.14 -19.11 42.81
CA GLY A 52 15.89 -19.59 43.39
C GLY A 52 15.28 -20.81 42.68
N VAL A 53 13.95 -20.94 42.73
CA VAL A 53 13.16 -21.98 42.05
C VAL A 53 11.93 -21.36 41.39
N ILE A 54 11.64 -21.76 40.15
CA ILE A 54 10.42 -21.41 39.44
C ILE A 54 9.59 -22.67 39.28
N ILE A 55 8.31 -22.61 39.64
CA ILE A 55 7.36 -23.72 39.57
C ILE A 55 6.22 -23.32 38.64
N GLU A 56 6.20 -23.94 37.45
CA GLU A 56 5.13 -23.81 36.47
C GLU A 56 4.16 -25.00 36.62
N GLY A 57 2.96 -24.76 37.14
CA GLY A 57 2.00 -25.81 37.51
C GLY A 57 2.20 -26.34 38.94
N ARG A 58 1.48 -27.41 39.29
CA ARG A 58 1.58 -28.01 40.63
C ARG A 58 2.85 -28.85 40.79
N ILE A 59 3.33 -28.95 42.02
CA ILE A 59 4.39 -29.88 42.40
C ILE A 59 3.79 -31.30 42.35
N PRO A 60 4.27 -32.18 41.44
CA PRO A 60 3.74 -33.53 41.36
C PRO A 60 4.00 -34.28 42.67
N ASN A 61 3.07 -35.15 43.06
CA ASN A 61 3.32 -36.07 44.17
C ASN A 61 4.52 -36.97 43.83
N PRO A 62 5.33 -37.38 44.82
CA PRO A 62 6.41 -38.34 44.61
C PRO A 62 5.87 -39.61 43.95
N ASP A 63 6.50 -40.05 42.86
CA ASP A 63 6.13 -41.28 42.16
C ASP A 63 6.71 -42.52 42.86
N GLU A 64 6.38 -43.72 42.36
CA GLU A 64 6.88 -44.98 42.92
C GLU A 64 8.41 -45.04 42.98
N LYS A 65 9.11 -44.44 42.01
CA LYS A 65 10.57 -44.42 41.97
C LYS A 65 11.13 -43.49 43.04
N ASN A 66 10.51 -42.33 43.25
CA ASN A 66 10.88 -41.40 44.30
C ASN A 66 10.72 -42.02 45.68
N LEU A 67 9.61 -42.72 45.92
CA LEU A 67 9.32 -43.38 47.19
C LEU A 67 10.23 -44.58 47.43
N ALA A 68 10.51 -45.38 46.40
CA ALA A 68 11.45 -46.51 46.49
C ALA A 68 12.86 -46.02 46.86
N TYR A 69 13.37 -44.99 46.18
CA TYR A 69 14.68 -44.42 46.47
C TYR A 69 14.75 -43.82 47.88
N TYR A 70 13.71 -43.08 48.28
CA TYR A 70 13.62 -42.55 49.65
C TYR A 70 13.64 -43.68 50.69
N SER A 71 12.82 -44.73 50.50
CA SER A 71 12.76 -45.87 51.42
C SER A 71 14.07 -46.63 51.50
N GLU A 72 14.80 -46.78 50.39
CA GLU A 72 16.11 -47.45 50.35
C GLU A 72 17.16 -46.65 51.14
N MET A 73 17.19 -45.33 50.97
CA MET A 73 18.20 -44.48 51.59
C MET A 73 17.88 -44.14 53.06
N MET A 74 16.61 -43.92 53.38
CA MET A 74 16.18 -43.39 54.69
C MET A 74 15.51 -44.42 55.58
N GLY A 75 15.00 -45.51 55.01
CA GLY A 75 14.05 -46.38 55.70
C GLY A 75 12.67 -45.74 55.82
N MET A 76 11.72 -46.48 56.40
CA MET A 76 10.34 -46.04 56.60
C MET A 76 10.03 -45.68 58.05
N ASP A 77 11.04 -45.59 58.91
CA ASP A 77 10.83 -45.14 60.29
C ASP A 77 10.46 -43.66 60.31
N PHE A 78 9.60 -43.28 61.25
CA PHE A 78 9.19 -41.90 61.47
C PHE A 78 9.03 -41.68 62.96
N GLN A 79 9.58 -40.58 63.45
CA GLN A 79 9.37 -40.13 64.82
C GLN A 79 9.07 -38.64 64.81
N MET A 80 8.02 -38.25 65.53
CA MET A 80 7.65 -36.85 65.73
C MET A 80 8.58 -36.18 66.76
N SER A 81 9.86 -36.03 66.41
CA SER A 81 10.86 -35.37 67.24
C SER A 81 11.79 -34.48 66.40
N PRO A 82 12.21 -33.31 66.92
CA PRO A 82 13.16 -32.45 66.20
C PRO A 82 14.48 -33.18 65.88
N GLY A 83 15.00 -33.95 66.84
CA GLY A 83 16.25 -34.71 66.67
C GLY A 83 16.19 -35.75 65.54
N PHE A 84 15.05 -36.44 65.37
CA PHE A 84 14.85 -37.38 64.25
C PHE A 84 14.84 -36.65 62.90
N ILE A 85 14.09 -35.53 62.81
CA ILE A 85 13.97 -34.74 61.57
C ILE A 85 15.32 -34.15 61.19
N THR A 86 16.05 -33.52 62.13
CA THR A 86 17.39 -32.97 61.92
C THR A 86 18.37 -34.03 61.44
N SER A 87 18.41 -35.20 62.08
CA SER A 87 19.31 -36.30 61.70
C SER A 87 18.96 -36.84 60.30
N SER A 88 17.67 -36.95 60.00
CA SER A 88 17.18 -37.40 58.70
C SER A 88 17.53 -36.41 57.58
N LEU A 89 17.32 -35.11 57.80
CA LEU A 89 17.71 -34.07 56.86
C LEU A 89 19.22 -34.06 56.63
N LYS A 90 20.04 -34.30 57.66
CA LYS A 90 21.51 -34.31 57.53
C LYS A 90 21.98 -35.45 56.63
N LYS A 91 21.31 -36.60 56.74
CA LYS A 91 21.56 -37.77 55.89
C LYS A 91 21.03 -37.55 54.45
N TRP A 92 19.82 -37.00 54.31
CA TRP A 92 19.11 -36.88 53.04
C TRP A 92 19.58 -35.71 52.17
N LEU A 93 19.96 -34.59 52.80
CA LEU A 93 20.34 -33.32 52.17
C LEU A 93 21.65 -32.80 52.80
N PRO A 94 22.80 -33.46 52.55
CA PRO A 94 24.04 -33.24 53.28
C PRO A 94 24.73 -31.88 53.02
N ARG A 95 24.20 -31.07 52.08
CA ARG A 95 24.77 -29.76 51.71
C ARG A 95 24.33 -28.61 52.60
N MET A 96 23.37 -28.81 53.49
CA MET A 96 22.95 -27.79 54.46
C MET A 96 23.99 -27.63 55.57
N ASN A 97 24.24 -26.39 55.99
CA ASN A 97 24.98 -26.13 57.23
C ASN A 97 24.10 -26.38 58.47
N ASP A 98 24.70 -26.42 59.66
CA ASP A 98 23.95 -26.76 60.88
C ASP A 98 22.80 -25.77 61.17
N ASN A 99 22.97 -24.47 60.88
CA ASN A 99 21.90 -23.47 61.08
C ASN A 99 20.71 -23.70 60.14
N GLN A 100 20.98 -23.98 58.86
CA GLN A 100 19.97 -24.30 57.85
C GLN A 100 19.25 -25.59 58.22
N LEU A 101 20.01 -26.62 58.60
CA LEU A 101 19.51 -27.91 59.01
C LEU A 101 18.53 -27.79 60.18
N HIS A 102 18.91 -27.07 61.24
CA HIS A 102 18.04 -26.84 62.39
C HIS A 102 16.81 -26.02 62.01
N THR A 103 16.98 -24.94 61.24
CA THR A 103 15.85 -24.07 60.88
C THR A 103 14.81 -24.81 60.03
N VAL A 104 15.24 -25.61 59.06
CA VAL A 104 14.35 -26.44 58.23
C VAL A 104 13.71 -27.53 59.08
N ALA A 105 14.47 -28.19 59.96
CA ALA A 105 13.93 -29.23 60.84
C ALA A 105 12.85 -28.70 61.78
N ASP A 106 13.09 -27.56 62.42
CA ASP A 106 12.13 -26.89 63.31
C ASP A 106 10.88 -26.48 62.54
N SER A 107 11.04 -25.92 61.34
CA SER A 107 9.91 -25.53 60.49
C SER A 107 9.05 -26.74 60.06
N ILE A 108 9.69 -27.88 59.72
CA ILE A 108 8.97 -29.14 59.44
C ILE A 108 8.27 -29.65 60.69
N TYR A 109 8.94 -29.64 61.85
CA TYR A 109 8.37 -30.08 63.10
C TYR A 109 7.12 -29.28 63.48
N ASP A 110 7.20 -27.95 63.45
CA ASP A 110 6.07 -27.06 63.79
C ASP A 110 4.89 -27.25 62.83
N CYS A 111 5.18 -27.46 61.54
CA CYS A 111 4.19 -27.78 60.52
C CYS A 111 3.48 -29.11 60.80
N LEU A 112 4.24 -30.17 61.11
CA LEU A 112 3.68 -31.48 61.47
C LEU A 112 2.96 -31.45 62.83
N ASP A 113 3.43 -30.65 63.80
CA ASP A 113 2.78 -30.51 65.11
C ASP A 113 1.44 -29.78 64.97
N SER A 114 1.36 -28.80 64.08
CA SER A 114 0.09 -28.13 63.73
C SER A 114 -0.91 -29.13 63.14
N LEU A 115 -0.48 -30.04 62.26
CA LEU A 115 -1.34 -31.13 61.77
C LEU A 115 -1.77 -32.08 62.90
N ARG A 116 -0.86 -32.42 63.81
CA ARG A 116 -1.15 -33.26 64.98
C ARG A 116 -2.21 -32.63 65.87
N ARG A 117 -2.06 -31.34 66.18
CA ARG A 117 -3.03 -30.55 66.98
C ARG A 117 -4.38 -30.43 66.27
N ALA A 118 -4.39 -30.39 64.94
CA ALA A 118 -5.60 -30.45 64.12
C ALA A 118 -6.22 -31.86 63.99
N GLY A 119 -5.73 -32.85 64.77
CA GLY A 119 -6.32 -34.19 64.86
C GLY A 119 -5.86 -35.18 63.80
N LYS A 120 -4.77 -34.92 63.06
CA LYS A 120 -4.21 -35.89 62.11
C LYS A 120 -3.48 -37.02 62.83
N ASN A 121 -3.68 -38.25 62.36
CA ASN A 121 -3.02 -39.43 62.93
C ASN A 121 -1.56 -39.58 62.47
N GLU A 122 -0.81 -40.43 63.14
CA GLU A 122 0.64 -40.64 62.90
C GLU A 122 0.96 -41.06 61.47
N ASN A 123 0.14 -41.90 60.83
CA ASN A 123 0.33 -42.30 59.43
C ASN A 123 0.20 -41.11 58.47
N MET A 124 -0.73 -40.20 58.72
CA MET A 124 -0.88 -38.98 57.92
C MET A 124 0.30 -38.03 58.10
N LEU A 125 0.84 -37.91 59.33
CA LEU A 125 2.04 -37.11 59.60
C LEU A 125 3.26 -37.70 58.91
N LYS A 126 3.45 -39.02 58.99
CA LYS A 126 4.51 -39.75 58.29
C LYS A 126 4.43 -39.54 56.77
N ASN A 127 3.25 -39.66 56.18
CA ASN A 127 3.06 -39.44 54.74
C ASN A 127 3.35 -38.00 54.34
N ALA A 128 2.93 -37.01 55.15
CA ALA A 128 3.25 -35.60 54.93
C ALA A 128 4.76 -35.35 55.01
N TYR A 129 5.42 -35.91 56.02
CA TYR A 129 6.86 -35.84 56.21
C TYR A 129 7.63 -36.41 55.02
N ILE A 130 7.33 -37.65 54.60
CA ILE A 130 7.98 -38.27 53.44
C ILE A 130 7.77 -37.42 52.18
N LYS A 131 6.56 -36.89 51.99
CA LYS A 131 6.24 -36.00 50.88
C LYS A 131 7.11 -34.74 50.89
N PHE A 132 7.26 -34.09 52.04
CA PHE A 132 8.13 -32.91 52.19
C PHE A 132 9.60 -33.27 51.92
N MET A 133 10.10 -34.38 52.46
CA MET A 133 11.47 -34.85 52.23
C MET A 133 11.75 -35.11 50.74
N CYS A 134 10.82 -35.77 50.04
CA CYS A 134 10.93 -35.99 48.59
C CYS A 134 10.92 -34.67 47.83
N TRP A 135 10.01 -33.74 48.14
CA TRP A 135 9.96 -32.44 47.46
C TRP A 135 11.20 -31.59 47.70
N LEU A 136 11.72 -31.56 48.93
CA LEU A 136 12.97 -30.87 49.24
C LEU A 136 14.13 -31.39 48.39
N TYR A 137 14.22 -32.71 48.19
CA TYR A 137 15.27 -33.32 47.38
C TYR A 137 15.06 -33.17 45.87
N TYR A 138 13.87 -33.50 45.34
CA TYR A 138 13.67 -33.53 43.89
C TYR A 138 13.35 -32.16 43.27
N LYS A 139 12.94 -31.16 44.07
CA LYS A 139 12.52 -29.85 43.56
C LYS A 139 13.26 -28.68 44.16
N PHE A 140 13.68 -28.75 45.43
CA PHE A 140 14.27 -27.61 46.13
C PHE A 140 15.74 -27.79 46.55
N GLU A 141 16.41 -28.89 46.18
CA GLU A 141 17.80 -29.18 46.58
C GLU A 141 18.75 -28.02 46.24
N ARG A 142 18.52 -27.34 45.11
CA ARG A 142 19.34 -26.20 44.68
C ARG A 142 19.26 -24.96 45.57
N ILE A 143 18.24 -24.85 46.43
CA ILE A 143 18.07 -23.71 47.35
C ILE A 143 18.23 -24.07 48.82
N VAL A 144 18.12 -25.34 49.22
CA VAL A 144 18.14 -25.69 50.66
C VAL A 144 19.43 -25.27 51.36
N SER A 145 20.58 -25.31 50.67
CA SER A 145 21.86 -24.87 51.21
C SER A 145 22.07 -23.35 51.19
N ARG A 146 21.05 -22.58 50.79
CA ARG A 146 21.07 -21.11 50.73
C ARG A 146 19.99 -20.47 51.61
N LEU A 147 19.18 -21.27 52.28
CA LEU A 147 18.09 -20.78 53.12
C LEU A 147 18.66 -19.94 54.27
N GLY A 148 18.15 -18.73 54.43
CA GLY A 148 18.58 -17.81 55.49
C GLY A 148 19.93 -17.11 55.24
N ASP A 149 20.53 -17.30 54.06
CA ASP A 149 21.71 -16.54 53.63
C ASP A 149 21.37 -15.07 53.38
N ASN A 150 22.41 -14.23 53.24
CA ASN A 150 22.22 -12.81 52.95
C ASN A 150 21.60 -12.56 51.56
N ASP A 151 21.98 -13.37 50.54
CA ASP A 151 21.28 -13.43 49.25
C ASP A 151 20.08 -14.38 49.37
N VAL A 152 18.91 -13.81 49.66
CA VAL A 152 17.70 -14.58 49.96
C VAL A 152 17.20 -15.29 48.70
N PRO A 153 17.11 -16.65 48.70
CA PRO A 153 16.56 -17.38 47.56
C PRO A 153 15.10 -17.01 47.30
N LYS A 154 14.68 -17.13 46.04
CA LYS A 154 13.34 -16.73 45.56
C LYS A 154 12.57 -17.93 45.02
N ILE A 155 11.34 -18.12 45.47
CA ILE A 155 10.40 -19.07 44.86
C ILE A 155 9.32 -18.29 44.13
N LEU A 156 9.14 -18.61 42.85
CA LEU A 156 8.05 -18.10 42.02
C LEU A 156 7.15 -19.27 41.62
N TYR A 157 5.90 -19.26 42.07
CA TYR A 157 4.97 -20.38 41.91
C TYR A 157 3.75 -19.95 41.08
N GLU A 158 3.48 -20.66 39.99
CA GLU A 158 2.37 -20.42 39.07
C GLU A 158 1.42 -21.62 39.06
N ALA A 159 0.42 -21.61 39.96
CA ALA A 159 -0.73 -22.51 39.97
C ALA A 159 -1.71 -22.16 41.11
N ASP A 160 -2.91 -22.75 41.06
CA ASP A 160 -3.76 -22.89 42.24
C ASP A 160 -3.09 -23.85 43.25
N ILE A 161 -2.50 -23.29 44.29
CA ILE A 161 -1.76 -24.03 45.31
C ILE A 161 -2.67 -25.01 46.07
N SER A 162 -2.17 -26.22 46.37
CA SER A 162 -2.84 -27.18 47.26
C SER A 162 -2.35 -27.08 48.70
N ASN A 163 -3.10 -27.68 49.64
CA ASN A 163 -2.77 -27.62 51.07
C ASN A 163 -1.32 -28.06 51.38
N TYR A 164 -0.88 -29.21 50.87
CA TYR A 164 0.48 -29.70 51.13
C TYR A 164 1.56 -28.82 50.49
N GLU A 165 1.29 -28.23 49.32
CA GLU A 165 2.23 -27.31 48.68
C GLU A 165 2.37 -26.02 49.50
N LEU A 166 1.26 -25.47 50.01
CA LEU A 166 1.29 -24.30 50.89
C LEU A 166 2.09 -24.58 52.16
N MET A 167 1.90 -25.75 52.77
CA MET A 167 2.68 -26.18 53.93
C MET A 167 4.18 -26.25 53.63
N LEU A 168 4.58 -26.85 52.49
CA LEU A 168 5.99 -26.90 52.10
C LEU A 168 6.56 -25.51 51.82
N LEU A 169 5.84 -24.66 51.08
CA LEU A 169 6.32 -23.31 50.77
C LEU A 169 6.41 -22.45 52.03
N SER A 170 5.52 -22.63 53.00
CA SER A 170 5.60 -22.02 54.33
C SER A 170 6.85 -22.48 55.09
N ILE A 171 7.15 -23.79 55.10
CA ILE A 171 8.39 -24.34 55.67
C ILE A 171 9.62 -23.67 55.04
N LEU A 172 9.67 -23.60 53.71
CA LEU A 172 10.79 -23.00 52.98
C LEU A 172 10.90 -21.49 53.22
N SER A 173 9.77 -20.78 53.33
CA SER A 173 9.76 -19.37 53.63
C SER A 173 10.30 -19.10 55.04
N ASN A 174 9.76 -19.79 56.06
CA ASN A 174 10.21 -19.68 57.45
C ASN A 174 11.70 -20.07 57.63
N ALA A 175 12.21 -20.94 56.75
CA ALA A 175 13.61 -21.32 56.71
C ALA A 175 14.52 -20.27 56.07
N GLY A 176 13.96 -19.33 55.31
CA GLY A 176 14.67 -18.13 54.82
C GLY A 176 14.63 -17.94 53.32
N CYS A 177 13.46 -18.08 52.72
CA CYS A 177 13.20 -17.86 51.29
C CYS A 177 12.04 -16.87 51.11
N ASP A 178 12.13 -16.00 50.10
CA ASP A 178 10.95 -15.24 49.69
C ASP A 178 10.13 -16.04 48.68
N VAL A 179 8.81 -15.90 48.75
CA VAL A 179 7.87 -16.68 47.94
C VAL A 179 6.83 -15.75 47.32
N ILE A 180 6.59 -15.93 46.03
CA ILE A 180 5.50 -15.30 45.30
C ILE A 180 4.62 -16.37 44.67
N LEU A 181 3.31 -16.29 44.97
CA LEU A 181 2.27 -17.06 44.31
C LEU A 181 1.60 -16.20 43.24
N LEU A 182 1.56 -16.71 42.01
CA LEU A 182 0.78 -16.12 40.92
C LEU A 182 -0.54 -16.87 40.79
N GLN A 183 -1.64 -16.16 41.01
CA GLN A 183 -3.00 -16.70 41.02
C GLN A 183 -3.86 -15.98 39.99
N TYR A 184 -3.96 -16.56 38.79
CA TYR A 184 -4.69 -15.94 37.69
C TYR A 184 -6.22 -15.93 37.88
N HIS A 185 -6.75 -16.82 38.71
CA HIS A 185 -8.19 -16.95 38.98
C HIS A 185 -8.63 -16.29 40.30
N GLY A 186 -7.77 -15.44 40.88
CA GLY A 186 -8.05 -14.70 42.11
C GLY A 186 -7.82 -15.50 43.40
N ASP A 187 -8.20 -14.89 44.52
CA ASP A 187 -7.76 -15.34 45.85
C ASP A 187 -8.61 -16.46 46.50
N GLY A 188 -9.76 -16.77 45.90
CA GLY A 188 -10.78 -17.59 46.55
C GLY A 188 -10.34 -19.03 46.87
N ASN A 189 -9.47 -19.62 46.07
CA ASN A 189 -8.94 -20.97 46.34
C ASN A 189 -7.90 -20.97 47.47
N TYR A 190 -7.08 -19.94 47.56
CA TYR A 190 -6.09 -19.78 48.62
C TYR A 190 -6.76 -19.58 49.98
N LEU A 191 -7.76 -18.70 50.05
CA LEU A 191 -8.48 -18.40 51.30
C LEU A 191 -9.29 -19.59 51.86
N LYS A 192 -9.55 -20.64 51.06
CA LYS A 192 -10.10 -21.91 51.59
C LYS A 192 -9.07 -22.70 52.40
N LEU A 193 -7.78 -22.54 52.08
CA LEU A 193 -6.67 -23.20 52.75
C LEU A 193 -6.17 -22.40 53.95
N ASP A 194 -6.14 -21.08 53.83
CA ASP A 194 -5.72 -20.14 54.87
C ASP A 194 -6.73 -18.98 54.98
N PRO A 195 -7.86 -19.17 55.69
CA PRO A 195 -8.91 -18.15 55.80
C PRO A 195 -8.46 -16.87 56.51
N GLY A 196 -7.46 -16.96 57.38
CA GLY A 196 -6.89 -15.83 58.12
C GLY A 196 -5.80 -15.09 57.34
N SER A 197 -5.35 -15.62 56.20
CA SER A 197 -4.21 -15.11 55.45
C SER A 197 -2.95 -15.00 56.32
N GLU A 198 -2.74 -15.98 57.21
CA GLU A 198 -1.64 -15.98 58.19
C GLU A 198 -0.29 -16.36 57.55
N THR A 199 -0.32 -17.12 56.45
CA THR A 199 0.86 -17.69 55.79
C THR A 199 1.45 -16.76 54.73
N SER A 200 0.63 -15.96 54.06
CA SER A 200 1.09 -14.99 53.06
C SER A 200 0.22 -13.74 53.06
N ASP A 201 0.72 -12.64 52.50
CA ASP A 201 -0.03 -11.41 52.27
C ASP A 201 -0.49 -11.28 50.81
N GLU A 202 -1.67 -10.70 50.60
CA GLU A 202 -2.11 -10.31 49.25
C GLU A 202 -1.42 -9.02 48.82
N LEU A 203 -0.74 -9.05 47.66
CA LEU A 203 -0.16 -7.87 47.05
C LEU A 203 -1.23 -7.08 46.30
N ARG A 204 -1.61 -5.91 46.85
CA ARG A 204 -2.56 -4.98 46.22
C ARG A 204 -1.88 -3.67 45.84
N LEU A 205 -1.93 -3.33 44.56
CA LEU A 205 -1.50 -2.05 44.00
C LEU A 205 -2.67 -1.36 43.32
N GLN A 206 -2.59 -0.04 43.18
CA GLN A 206 -3.62 0.74 42.49
C GLN A 206 -3.70 0.36 41.01
N GLY A 207 -4.92 0.26 40.47
CA GLY A 207 -5.15 0.01 39.05
C GLY A 207 -4.86 -1.41 38.57
N MET A 208 -4.77 -2.40 39.47
CA MET A 208 -4.66 -3.81 39.08
C MET A 208 -5.99 -4.31 38.47
N THR A 209 -5.89 -5.03 37.35
CA THR A 209 -6.99 -5.74 36.69
C THR A 209 -6.76 -7.25 36.75
N ALA A 210 -7.66 -8.06 36.18
CA ALA A 210 -7.36 -9.49 35.97
C ALA A 210 -6.13 -9.66 35.07
N PHE A 211 -5.44 -10.80 35.20
CA PHE A 211 -4.36 -11.18 34.28
C PHE A 211 -4.89 -11.37 32.85
N PRO A 212 -4.11 -11.03 31.81
CA PRO A 212 -4.45 -11.36 30.42
C PRO A 212 -4.66 -12.87 30.23
N GLU A 213 -5.59 -13.27 29.36
CA GLU A 213 -5.95 -14.69 29.13
C GLU A 213 -4.76 -15.56 28.69
N ASP A 214 -3.77 -14.97 28.01
CA ASP A 214 -2.59 -15.66 27.49
C ASP A 214 -1.34 -15.48 28.37
N TYR A 215 -1.49 -14.89 29.56
CA TYR A 215 -0.38 -14.66 30.48
C TYR A 215 0.12 -15.97 31.10
N SER A 216 1.43 -16.17 31.10
CA SER A 216 2.07 -17.29 31.78
C SER A 216 3.55 -17.01 32.04
N LEU A 217 4.18 -17.72 32.98
CA LEU A 217 5.62 -17.65 33.18
C LEU A 217 6.41 -18.13 31.95
N LYS A 218 5.86 -19.06 31.17
CA LYS A 218 6.41 -19.45 29.88
C LYS A 218 6.43 -18.29 28.88
N LYS A 219 5.36 -17.50 28.83
CA LYS A 219 5.30 -16.28 28.02
C LYS A 219 6.33 -15.26 28.51
N VAL A 220 6.41 -15.02 29.82
CA VAL A 220 7.43 -14.14 30.42
C VAL A 220 8.86 -14.59 30.05
N GLN A 221 9.15 -15.89 30.12
CA GLN A 221 10.44 -16.45 29.70
C GLN A 221 10.73 -16.17 28.22
N ASN A 222 9.74 -16.38 27.35
CA ASN A 222 9.88 -16.16 25.92
C ASN A 222 10.09 -14.68 25.60
N ASP A 223 9.35 -13.79 26.25
CA ASP A 223 9.47 -12.34 26.07
C ASP A 223 10.86 -11.86 26.51
N ILE A 224 11.35 -12.29 27.68
CA ILE A 224 12.71 -11.97 28.15
C ILE A 224 13.76 -12.46 27.16
N ARG A 225 13.58 -13.66 26.59
CA ARG A 225 14.49 -14.23 25.59
C ARG A 225 14.44 -13.44 24.28
N GLU A 226 13.26 -13.04 23.82
CA GLU A 226 13.07 -12.22 22.63
C GLU A 226 13.71 -10.83 22.81
N GLU A 227 13.50 -10.18 23.96
CA GLU A 227 14.12 -8.90 24.31
C GLU A 227 15.65 -8.99 24.32
N LEU A 228 16.23 -10.01 24.96
CA LEU A 228 17.69 -10.23 24.97
C LEU A 228 18.23 -10.50 23.56
N ASN A 229 17.50 -11.26 22.74
CA ASN A 229 17.89 -11.51 21.36
C ASN A 229 17.84 -10.22 20.53
N ASN A 230 16.78 -9.42 20.68
CA ASN A 230 16.64 -8.14 20.00
C ASN A 230 17.75 -7.16 20.42
N GLN A 231 18.06 -7.08 21.71
CA GLN A 231 19.20 -6.29 22.22
C GLN A 231 20.53 -6.70 21.57
N ARG A 232 20.77 -8.01 21.46
CA ARG A 232 21.95 -8.53 20.76
C ARG A 232 21.98 -8.14 19.28
N LEU A 233 20.82 -8.12 18.61
CA LEU A 233 20.70 -7.70 17.21
C LEU A 233 21.01 -6.22 17.03
N TYR A 234 20.59 -5.34 17.95
CA TYR A 234 20.86 -3.89 17.87
C TYR A 234 22.34 -3.55 18.07
N GLY A 235 23.05 -4.29 18.94
CA GLY A 235 24.42 -3.94 19.35
C GLY A 235 24.42 -2.67 20.21
N THR A 236 25.25 -1.68 19.86
CA THR A 236 25.24 -0.38 20.57
C THR A 236 23.93 0.35 20.29
N LEU A 237 23.15 0.60 21.34
CA LEU A 237 21.92 1.38 21.26
C LEU A 237 22.22 2.87 21.02
N PRO A 238 21.38 3.58 20.25
CA PRO A 238 21.52 5.02 20.08
C PRO A 238 21.27 5.75 21.39
N GLU A 239 21.97 6.87 21.60
CA GLU A 239 21.74 7.78 22.73
C GLU A 239 20.44 8.57 22.54
N LEU A 240 20.09 8.87 21.29
CA LEU A 240 18.92 9.66 20.95
C LEU A 240 17.69 8.79 20.65
N VAL A 241 16.53 9.32 21.00
CA VAL A 241 15.21 8.74 20.68
C VAL A 241 14.41 9.73 19.84
N ASN A 242 13.53 9.25 18.97
CA ASN A 242 12.66 10.12 18.18
C ASN A 242 11.57 10.75 19.07
N CYS A 243 11.38 12.06 18.96
CA CYS A 243 10.21 12.78 19.45
C CYS A 243 9.44 13.33 18.25
N THR A 244 8.61 12.46 17.66
CA THR A 244 7.98 12.70 16.36
C THR A 244 6.71 13.55 16.51
N ASN A 245 6.53 14.55 15.65
CA ASN A 245 5.34 15.41 15.54
C ASN A 245 5.00 16.28 16.77
N ALA A 246 5.92 16.44 17.73
CA ALA A 246 5.63 17.03 19.05
C ALA A 246 5.08 18.48 19.05
N TRP A 247 5.39 19.29 18.04
CA TRP A 247 4.97 20.70 17.96
C TRP A 247 3.85 20.96 16.95
N ILE A 248 3.36 19.92 16.26
CA ILE A 248 2.34 20.04 15.22
C ILE A 248 1.02 20.42 15.87
N LYS A 249 0.48 21.59 15.51
CA LYS A 249 -0.76 22.16 16.10
C LYS A 249 -2.02 21.81 15.31
N GLY A 250 -1.88 21.08 14.22
CA GLY A 250 -2.97 20.57 13.39
C GLY A 250 -3.71 21.60 12.55
N LYS A 251 -3.14 22.80 12.36
CA LYS A 251 -3.69 23.83 11.46
C LYS A 251 -3.14 23.73 10.05
N ASN A 252 -1.81 23.67 9.89
CA ASN A 252 -1.16 23.57 8.59
C ASN A 252 0.20 22.86 8.70
N VAL A 253 0.26 21.60 8.30
CA VAL A 253 1.48 20.78 8.32
C VAL A 253 2.62 21.40 7.50
N LEU A 254 2.33 22.12 6.40
CA LEU A 254 3.37 22.78 5.60
C LEU A 254 4.09 23.88 6.38
N ASP A 255 3.38 24.58 7.28
CA ASP A 255 3.98 25.58 8.14
C ASP A 255 4.72 24.93 9.32
N ASP A 256 4.18 23.86 9.88
CA ASP A 256 4.82 23.11 10.97
C ASP A 256 6.20 22.55 10.52
N ILE A 257 6.33 22.10 9.27
CA ILE A 257 7.60 21.59 8.73
C ILE A 257 8.68 22.68 8.57
N ARG A 258 8.27 23.93 8.30
CA ARG A 258 9.17 25.08 8.16
C ARG A 258 9.72 25.54 9.51
N THR A 259 9.13 25.10 10.63
CA THR A 259 9.59 25.44 11.98
C THR A 259 11.05 25.03 12.17
N PRO A 260 11.96 25.97 12.51
CA PRO A 260 13.38 25.68 12.72
C PRO A 260 13.59 24.59 13.77
N THR A 261 14.60 23.73 13.59
CA THR A 261 14.84 22.57 14.47
C THR A 261 15.04 22.96 15.94
N ALA A 262 15.70 24.09 16.19
CA ALA A 262 15.94 24.63 17.53
C ALA A 262 14.66 25.04 18.30
N MET A 263 13.54 25.26 17.60
CA MET A 263 12.27 25.68 18.19
C MET A 263 11.31 24.51 18.49
N ARG A 264 11.70 23.28 18.14
CA ARG A 264 10.86 22.08 18.24
C ARG A 264 10.91 21.41 19.61
N GLY A 265 12.01 21.63 20.35
CA GLY A 265 12.22 21.12 21.70
C GLY A 265 13.69 21.26 22.13
N ASN A 266 13.97 21.01 23.41
CA ASN A 266 15.27 21.28 24.04
C ASN A 266 15.84 20.13 24.88
N ASP A 267 15.18 18.97 24.94
CA ASP A 267 15.69 17.82 25.70
C ASP A 267 16.77 17.10 24.88
N PRO A 268 18.00 16.99 25.39
CA PRO A 268 19.13 16.42 24.65
C PRO A 268 19.02 14.91 24.39
N ARG A 269 18.06 14.23 25.00
CA ARG A 269 17.77 12.80 24.77
C ARG A 269 16.99 12.55 23.48
N PHE A 270 16.43 13.60 22.87
CA PHE A 270 15.56 13.46 21.71
C PHE A 270 16.10 14.18 20.47
N PHE A 271 15.76 13.63 19.30
CA PHE A 271 15.69 14.41 18.08
C PHE A 271 14.23 14.66 17.71
N TYR A 272 13.92 15.85 17.20
CA TYR A 272 12.57 16.30 16.93
C TYR A 272 12.29 16.33 15.42
N ASN A 273 11.61 15.29 14.93
CA ASN A 273 11.31 15.10 13.51
C ASN A 273 9.80 15.11 13.23
N CYS A 274 9.44 15.34 11.96
CA CYS A 274 8.07 15.16 11.47
C CYS A 274 7.92 13.82 10.75
N PHE A 275 6.76 13.19 10.90
CA PHE A 275 6.29 12.14 10.01
C PHE A 275 4.81 12.40 9.70
N CYS A 276 4.55 12.96 8.52
CA CYS A 276 3.25 13.53 8.19
C CYS A 276 2.77 13.15 6.79
N ARG A 277 1.45 12.99 6.64
CA ARG A 277 0.77 12.86 5.36
C ARG A 277 -0.27 13.98 5.20
N ILE A 278 -0.27 14.62 4.04
CA ILE A 278 -1.31 15.55 3.61
C ILE A 278 -2.08 14.90 2.46
N ASN A 279 -3.36 14.64 2.68
CA ASN A 279 -4.28 14.13 1.67
C ASN A 279 -5.13 15.29 1.13
N GLY A 280 -5.13 15.47 -0.19
CA GLY A 280 -5.76 16.61 -0.85
C GLY A 280 -4.94 17.90 -0.77
N VAL A 281 -5.58 19.00 -1.11
CA VAL A 281 -5.00 20.35 -1.10
C VAL A 281 -5.91 21.30 -0.32
N ASP A 282 -5.32 22.22 0.45
CA ASP A 282 -6.06 23.20 1.24
C ASP A 282 -6.68 24.27 0.32
N ASP A 283 -5.83 24.96 -0.45
CA ASP A 283 -6.24 25.89 -1.50
C ASP A 283 -5.65 25.47 -2.86
N LYS A 284 -6.52 25.14 -3.81
CA LYS A 284 -6.15 24.75 -5.18
C LYS A 284 -5.34 25.83 -5.91
N LEU A 285 -5.55 27.11 -5.58
CA LEU A 285 -4.89 28.26 -6.21
C LEU A 285 -3.46 28.44 -5.73
N THR A 286 -3.21 28.31 -4.43
CA THR A 286 -1.90 28.62 -3.85
C THR A 286 -1.03 27.39 -3.65
N TYR A 287 -1.60 26.18 -3.65
CA TYR A 287 -0.89 24.95 -3.28
C TYR A 287 0.47 24.76 -3.96
N VAL A 288 0.54 24.88 -5.28
CA VAL A 288 1.82 24.71 -6.03
C VAL A 288 2.83 25.79 -5.63
N ASN A 289 2.38 27.03 -5.42
CA ASN A 289 3.21 28.12 -4.95
C ASN A 289 3.67 27.93 -3.49
N ASP A 290 2.82 27.41 -2.62
CA ASP A 290 3.14 27.11 -1.22
C ASP A 290 4.18 26.00 -1.09
N LEU A 291 4.11 24.97 -1.94
CA LEU A 291 5.13 23.91 -2.03
C LEU A 291 6.47 24.44 -2.54
N TYR A 292 6.45 25.27 -3.58
CA TYR A 292 7.66 25.91 -4.10
C TYR A 292 8.32 26.80 -3.05
N ARG A 293 7.54 27.68 -2.41
CA ARG A 293 8.01 28.56 -1.33
C ARG A 293 8.60 27.75 -0.18
N MET A 294 7.92 26.69 0.26
CA MET A 294 8.44 25.77 1.26
C MET A 294 9.80 25.23 0.85
N ASN A 295 9.94 24.67 -0.36
CA ASN A 295 11.19 24.11 -0.82
C ASN A 295 12.33 25.14 -0.85
N THR A 296 12.06 26.38 -1.27
CA THR A 296 13.03 27.47 -1.24
C THR A 296 13.46 27.83 0.19
N GLU A 297 12.51 27.91 1.13
CA GLU A 297 12.81 28.17 2.55
C GLU A 297 13.64 27.04 3.18
N LEU A 298 13.31 25.78 2.86
CA LEU A 298 14.08 24.62 3.32
C LEU A 298 15.52 24.65 2.78
N ALA A 299 15.70 24.97 1.50
CA ALA A 299 17.03 25.13 0.91
C ALA A 299 17.83 26.27 1.56
N ASN A 300 17.18 27.42 1.81
CA ASN A 300 17.79 28.58 2.47
C ASN A 300 18.22 28.28 3.92
N SER A 301 17.49 27.42 4.62
CA SER A 301 17.84 26.94 5.96
C SER A 301 19.02 25.94 5.98
N ARG A 302 19.62 25.64 4.83
CA ARG A 302 20.69 24.64 4.63
C ARG A 302 20.30 23.21 5.01
N ARG A 303 19.00 22.92 5.08
CA ARG A 303 18.48 21.55 5.29
C ARG A 303 18.79 20.67 4.08
N LYS A 304 19.11 19.41 4.35
CA LYS A 304 19.29 18.39 3.31
C LYS A 304 17.93 17.86 2.89
N VAL A 305 17.44 18.27 1.73
CA VAL A 305 16.12 17.89 1.22
C VAL A 305 16.26 16.89 0.07
N ILE A 306 15.50 15.80 0.14
CA ILE A 306 15.30 14.84 -0.95
C ILE A 306 13.83 14.88 -1.35
N ILE A 307 13.58 14.95 -2.65
CA ILE A 307 12.22 14.99 -3.20
C ILE A 307 12.08 13.84 -4.21
N VAL A 308 11.11 12.98 -3.98
CA VAL A 308 10.75 11.86 -4.88
C VAL A 308 9.35 12.10 -5.41
N ASP A 309 9.22 12.11 -6.74
CA ASP A 309 7.95 12.25 -7.45
C ASP A 309 7.40 10.86 -7.82
N GLY A 310 6.12 10.62 -7.56
CA GLY A 310 5.46 9.35 -7.81
C GLY A 310 5.91 8.24 -6.85
N GLU A 311 6.43 7.14 -7.39
CA GLU A 311 6.90 5.99 -6.62
C GLU A 311 8.42 6.05 -6.40
N ILE A 312 8.90 5.58 -5.25
CA ILE A 312 10.34 5.40 -5.01
C ILE A 312 10.88 4.38 -6.03
N PRO A 313 11.87 4.74 -6.88
CA PRO A 313 12.36 3.83 -7.91
C PRO A 313 12.88 2.54 -7.32
N ALA A 314 12.43 1.41 -7.87
CA ALA A 314 12.87 0.09 -7.44
C ALA A 314 14.40 -0.04 -7.50
N PRO A 315 15.03 -0.80 -6.59
CA PRO A 315 16.46 -1.09 -6.65
C PRO A 315 16.86 -1.80 -7.95
N SER A 316 17.98 -1.38 -8.55
CA SER A 316 18.55 -2.03 -9.72
C SER A 316 19.20 -3.37 -9.37
N VAL A 317 19.51 -4.17 -10.39
CA VAL A 317 20.21 -5.46 -10.22
C VAL A 317 21.58 -5.25 -9.57
N GLU A 318 22.27 -4.17 -9.92
CA GLU A 318 23.56 -3.80 -9.34
C GLU A 318 23.44 -3.43 -7.86
N GLU A 319 22.42 -2.64 -7.48
CA GLU A 319 22.18 -2.28 -6.07
C GLU A 319 21.89 -3.52 -5.23
N ILE A 320 21.04 -4.43 -5.75
CA ILE A 320 20.70 -5.69 -5.09
C ILE A 320 21.94 -6.59 -4.94
N GLY A 321 22.81 -6.64 -5.95
CA GLY A 321 24.05 -7.40 -5.94
C GLY A 321 25.12 -6.85 -4.99
N ALA A 322 25.07 -5.55 -4.68
CA ALA A 322 25.99 -4.89 -3.77
C ALA A 322 25.67 -5.09 -2.27
N ILE A 323 24.55 -5.76 -1.94
CA ILE A 323 24.21 -6.13 -0.56
C ILE A 323 24.85 -7.47 -0.22
N ARG A 324 25.74 -7.47 0.78
CA ARG A 324 26.37 -8.70 1.30
C ARG A 324 25.32 -9.53 2.04
N ARG A 325 25.16 -10.79 1.64
CA ARG A 325 24.21 -11.74 2.23
C ARG A 325 24.63 -13.18 1.95
N GLN A 326 24.11 -14.12 2.73
CA GLN A 326 24.25 -15.54 2.48
C GLN A 326 23.25 -16.02 1.41
N ASN A 327 23.55 -17.18 0.81
CA ASN A 327 22.68 -17.78 -0.21
C ASN A 327 21.36 -18.32 0.40
N ALA A 328 21.39 -18.75 1.66
CA ALA A 328 20.22 -19.24 2.37
C ALA A 328 20.38 -19.00 3.88
N TYR A 329 19.26 -18.63 4.53
CA TYR A 329 19.19 -18.47 5.98
C TYR A 329 18.21 -19.49 6.56
N GLN A 330 18.55 -20.06 7.70
CA GLN A 330 17.65 -20.97 8.43
C GLN A 330 16.92 -20.29 9.59
N ARG A 331 17.52 -19.24 10.17
CA ARG A 331 16.97 -18.51 11.30
C ARG A 331 16.88 -17.01 11.01
N GLN A 332 15.79 -16.40 11.47
CA GLN A 332 15.53 -14.97 11.27
C GLN A 332 16.57 -14.08 11.95
N ASP A 333 16.99 -14.41 13.17
CA ASP A 333 17.98 -13.63 13.91
C ASP A 333 19.35 -13.63 13.22
N GLN A 334 19.79 -14.78 12.70
CA GLN A 334 21.00 -14.88 11.89
C GLN A 334 20.90 -14.00 10.63
N MET A 335 19.77 -14.06 9.93
CA MET A 335 19.52 -13.26 8.72
C MET A 335 19.57 -11.77 9.01
N LEU A 336 18.86 -11.31 10.04
CA LEU A 336 18.82 -9.90 10.42
C LEU A 336 20.18 -9.38 10.88
N MET A 337 20.95 -10.19 11.63
CA MET A 337 22.29 -9.82 12.06
C MET A 337 23.26 -9.66 10.87
N ASP A 338 23.22 -10.58 9.90
CA ASP A 338 24.05 -10.53 8.70
C ASP A 338 23.69 -9.33 7.81
N LEU A 339 22.40 -9.12 7.55
CA LEU A 339 21.94 -8.00 6.73
C LEU A 339 22.18 -6.64 7.39
N ALA A 340 21.96 -6.51 8.70
CA ALA A 340 22.26 -5.28 9.43
C ALA A 340 23.75 -4.89 9.36
N GLY A 341 24.65 -5.86 9.14
CA GLY A 341 26.07 -5.61 8.89
C GLY A 341 26.36 -4.78 7.62
N ASN A 342 25.38 -4.62 6.73
CA ASN A 342 25.51 -3.72 5.56
C ASN A 342 25.27 -2.24 5.90
N ILE A 343 24.79 -1.93 7.10
CA ILE A 343 24.49 -0.57 7.54
C ILE A 343 25.78 0.07 8.07
N VAL A 344 26.46 0.79 7.17
CA VAL A 344 27.68 1.56 7.50
C VAL A 344 27.39 3.02 7.21
N SER A 345 27.56 3.87 8.23
CA SER A 345 27.37 5.32 8.09
C SER A 345 28.68 6.06 8.24
N SER A 346 29.00 6.92 7.26
CA SER A 346 30.13 7.86 7.36
C SER A 346 29.82 9.06 8.28
N ALA A 347 28.57 9.20 8.74
CA ALA A 347 28.09 10.31 9.55
C ALA A 347 28.31 10.12 11.07
N GLY A 348 29.00 9.05 11.49
CA GLY A 348 29.30 8.75 12.88
C GLY A 348 28.51 7.58 13.48
N GLY A 349 28.96 7.11 14.65
CA GLY A 349 28.41 5.92 15.32
C GLY A 349 26.95 6.07 15.75
N GLU A 350 26.52 7.27 16.15
CA GLU A 350 25.15 7.54 16.60
C GLU A 350 24.14 7.37 15.46
N VAL A 351 24.39 7.96 14.29
CA VAL A 351 23.52 7.80 13.11
C VAL A 351 23.47 6.34 12.66
N GLN A 352 24.60 5.63 12.72
CA GLN A 352 24.62 4.20 12.40
C GLN A 352 23.76 3.38 13.37
N ALA A 353 23.83 3.67 14.68
CA ALA A 353 23.01 3.02 15.70
C ALA A 353 21.52 3.31 15.50
N LEU A 354 21.16 4.55 15.16
CA LEU A 354 19.79 4.96 14.83
C LEU A 354 19.25 4.20 13.61
N ILE A 355 20.00 4.18 12.49
CA ILE A 355 19.60 3.47 11.27
C ILE A 355 19.47 1.97 11.54
N ARG A 356 20.43 1.37 12.24
CA ARG A 356 20.41 -0.05 12.58
C ARG A 356 19.21 -0.41 13.44
N LYS A 357 18.93 0.38 14.48
CA LYS A 357 17.76 0.19 15.35
C LYS A 357 16.46 0.32 14.56
N ALA A 358 16.28 1.40 13.79
CA ALA A 358 15.07 1.62 13.00
C ALA A 358 14.84 0.52 11.95
N PHE A 359 15.91 0.05 11.29
CA PHE A 359 15.84 -1.08 10.36
C PHE A 359 15.42 -2.38 11.05
N LEU A 360 16.06 -2.73 12.18
CA LEU A 360 15.75 -3.96 12.90
C LEU A 360 14.34 -3.95 13.50
N ASP A 361 13.92 -2.84 14.11
CA ASP A 361 12.57 -2.68 14.66
C ASP A 361 11.51 -2.94 13.58
N LEU A 362 11.69 -2.31 12.41
CA LEU A 362 10.77 -2.48 11.29
C LEU A 362 10.79 -3.92 10.75
N MET A 363 11.96 -4.54 10.60
CA MET A 363 12.05 -5.92 10.09
C MET A 363 11.48 -6.93 11.08
N LEU A 364 11.67 -6.73 12.38
CA LEU A 364 11.06 -7.56 13.43
C LEU A 364 9.53 -7.41 13.44
N GLU A 365 9.02 -6.20 13.25
CA GLU A 365 7.58 -5.95 13.12
C GLU A 365 7.00 -6.62 11.86
N GLU A 366 7.67 -6.46 10.70
CA GLU A 366 7.26 -7.09 9.44
C GLU A 366 7.31 -8.62 9.50
N ALA A 367 8.22 -9.20 10.30
CA ALA A 367 8.32 -10.63 10.52
C ALA A 367 7.13 -11.22 11.30
N LYS A 368 6.44 -10.42 12.11
CA LYS A 368 5.24 -10.86 12.86
C LYS A 368 4.00 -11.02 11.98
N LYS A 369 4.07 -10.60 10.70
CA LYS A 369 2.94 -10.73 9.76
C LYS A 369 2.77 -12.18 9.29
N PRO A 370 1.55 -12.75 9.28
CA PRO A 370 1.32 -14.16 8.97
C PRO A 370 1.86 -14.65 7.61
N GLU A 371 1.93 -13.74 6.62
CA GLU A 371 2.33 -14.06 5.24
C GLU A 371 3.85 -14.01 5.01
N MET A 372 4.62 -13.60 6.03
CA MET A 372 6.04 -13.27 5.93
C MET A 372 6.90 -14.49 6.28
N ASN A 373 7.52 -15.08 5.27
CA ASN A 373 8.56 -16.11 5.47
C ASN A 373 9.97 -15.49 5.36
N ILE A 374 10.99 -16.24 5.76
CA ILE A 374 12.39 -15.74 5.80
C ILE A 374 12.88 -15.23 4.44
N ASN A 375 12.48 -15.86 3.33
CA ASN A 375 12.89 -15.46 1.98
C ASN A 375 12.23 -14.14 1.55
N LYS A 376 10.93 -13.99 1.78
CA LYS A 376 10.20 -12.74 1.52
C LYS A 376 10.75 -11.60 2.39
N LEU A 377 11.01 -11.88 3.67
CA LEU A 377 11.60 -10.91 4.60
C LEU A 377 13.01 -10.51 4.16
N THR A 378 13.83 -11.46 3.72
CA THR A 378 15.15 -11.19 3.14
C THR A 378 15.05 -10.27 1.92
N GLY A 379 14.14 -10.57 0.99
CA GLY A 379 13.89 -9.73 -0.18
C GLY A 379 13.47 -8.31 0.20
N LYS A 380 12.60 -8.14 1.20
CA LYS A 380 12.18 -6.84 1.72
C LYS A 380 13.33 -6.09 2.40
N ALA A 381 14.10 -6.77 3.24
CA ALA A 381 15.26 -6.22 3.93
C ALA A 381 16.34 -5.73 2.94
N VAL A 382 16.61 -6.50 1.89
CA VAL A 382 17.51 -6.10 0.80
C VAL A 382 17.02 -4.84 0.10
N HIS A 383 15.72 -4.76 -0.23
CA HIS A 383 15.14 -3.54 -0.82
C HIS A 383 15.36 -2.32 0.08
N MET A 384 15.14 -2.46 1.40
CA MET A 384 15.36 -1.39 2.36
C MET A 384 16.84 -0.97 2.40
N LEU A 385 17.77 -1.92 2.43
CA LEU A 385 19.20 -1.64 2.45
C LEU A 385 19.67 -0.93 1.19
N CYS A 386 19.14 -1.27 0.01
CA CYS A 386 19.43 -0.55 -1.23
C CYS A 386 19.00 0.91 -1.13
N TRP A 387 17.77 1.18 -0.69
CA TRP A 387 17.29 2.55 -0.52
C TRP A 387 18.01 3.31 0.61
N LEU A 388 18.41 2.64 1.69
CA LEU A 388 19.28 3.22 2.71
C LEU A 388 20.60 3.67 2.08
N LYS A 389 21.30 2.81 1.34
CA LYS A 389 22.56 3.17 0.66
C LYS A 389 22.38 4.33 -0.33
N ARG A 390 21.22 4.43 -0.98
CA ARG A 390 20.89 5.50 -1.94
C ARG A 390 20.68 6.86 -1.26
N TYR A 391 19.86 6.91 -0.22
CA TYR A 391 19.38 8.18 0.34
C TYR A 391 20.12 8.63 1.60
N THR A 392 20.64 7.72 2.43
CA THR A 392 21.30 8.10 3.69
C THR A 392 22.57 8.96 3.53
N PRO A 393 23.44 8.77 2.52
CA PRO A 393 24.62 9.64 2.36
C PRO A 393 24.24 11.10 2.09
N HIS A 394 23.12 11.31 1.40
CA HIS A 394 22.60 12.65 1.09
C HIS A 394 21.94 13.30 2.31
N LEU A 395 21.19 12.52 3.11
CA LEU A 395 20.49 13.00 4.31
C LEU A 395 21.43 13.29 5.48
N PHE A 396 22.48 12.49 5.66
CA PHE A 396 23.35 12.54 6.85
C PHE A 396 24.80 12.97 6.56
N SER A 397 25.09 13.54 5.39
CA SER A 397 26.42 14.10 5.11
C SER A 397 26.84 15.15 6.16
N ASN A 398 27.97 14.90 6.85
CA ASN A 398 28.51 15.75 7.92
C ASN A 398 27.52 16.05 9.08
N TRP A 399 26.68 15.07 9.41
CA TRP A 399 25.59 15.23 10.38
C TRP A 399 26.06 15.61 11.80
N LYS A 400 25.29 16.48 12.45
CA LYS A 400 25.38 16.83 13.87
C LYS A 400 24.07 16.50 14.58
N LYS A 401 24.10 16.36 15.91
CA LYS A 401 22.91 16.02 16.74
C LYS A 401 21.69 16.93 16.52
N THR A 402 21.90 18.19 16.13
CA THR A 402 20.83 19.17 15.87
C THR A 402 20.30 19.15 14.43
N ASP A 403 20.95 18.41 13.54
CA ASP A 403 20.63 18.41 12.11
C ASP A 403 19.48 17.44 11.84
N ILE A 404 18.44 17.93 11.17
CA ILE A 404 17.30 17.13 10.72
C ILE A 404 17.24 17.22 9.20
N GLY A 405 17.34 16.08 8.53
CA GLY A 405 17.15 15.97 7.08
C GLY A 405 15.68 16.14 6.71
N CYS A 406 15.36 16.17 5.42
CA CYS A 406 13.98 16.19 4.95
C CYS A 406 13.79 15.30 3.73
N PHE A 407 12.77 14.45 3.78
CA PHE A 407 12.38 13.57 2.70
C PHE A 407 10.93 13.86 2.33
N ILE A 408 10.72 14.37 1.12
CA ILE A 408 9.40 14.69 0.58
C ILE A 408 9.06 13.62 -0.46
N HIS A 409 7.96 12.91 -0.22
CA HIS A 409 7.36 11.97 -1.15
C HIS A 409 6.12 12.63 -1.76
N PHE A 410 6.12 12.83 -3.08
CA PHE A 410 5.06 13.52 -3.79
C PHE A 410 4.28 12.53 -4.67
N GLY A 411 3.20 11.99 -4.12
CA GLY A 411 2.36 10.99 -4.76
C GLY A 411 1.79 9.99 -3.75
N PRO A 412 0.83 9.14 -4.17
CA PRO A 412 0.32 8.06 -3.33
C PRO A 412 1.40 6.99 -3.16
N CYS A 413 1.66 6.56 -1.92
CA CYS A 413 2.43 5.33 -1.70
C CYS A 413 1.57 4.13 -2.07
N ARG A 414 1.98 3.35 -3.06
CA ARG A 414 1.22 2.20 -3.60
C ARG A 414 1.82 0.85 -3.23
N ALA A 415 3.14 0.81 -2.98
CA ALA A 415 3.87 -0.42 -2.73
C ALA A 415 4.16 -0.64 -1.23
N GLY A 416 4.00 -1.88 -0.75
CA GLY A 416 4.26 -2.23 0.65
C GLY A 416 5.72 -2.10 1.08
N ASN A 417 6.68 -2.16 0.14
CA ASN A 417 8.10 -1.89 0.42
C ASN A 417 8.33 -0.39 0.62
N GLU A 418 7.80 0.44 -0.27
CA GLU A 418 7.88 1.90 -0.19
C GLU A 418 7.29 2.41 1.13
N ALA A 419 6.12 1.90 1.52
CA ALA A 419 5.52 2.22 2.79
C ALA A 419 6.45 1.89 3.96
N ALA A 420 7.03 0.68 3.97
CA ALA A 420 7.98 0.26 5.00
C ALA A 420 9.21 1.19 5.07
N PHE A 421 9.73 1.64 3.93
CA PHE A 421 10.87 2.55 3.89
C PHE A 421 10.54 3.93 4.48
N LEU A 422 9.38 4.50 4.14
CA LEU A 422 8.93 5.78 4.71
C LEU A 422 8.69 5.67 6.23
N ARG A 423 8.15 4.55 6.71
CA ARG A 423 8.02 4.24 8.14
C ARG A 423 9.39 4.22 8.83
N MET A 424 10.40 3.62 8.21
CA MET A 424 11.76 3.61 8.73
C MET A 424 12.34 5.01 8.81
N LEU A 425 12.21 5.82 7.75
CA LEU A 425 12.69 7.19 7.72
C LEU A 425 12.04 8.06 8.80
N GLY A 426 10.75 7.85 9.09
CA GLY A 426 10.03 8.54 10.17
C GLY A 426 10.56 8.25 11.58
N ARG A 427 11.42 7.22 11.75
CA ARG A 427 12.11 6.88 13.01
C ARG A 427 13.57 7.36 13.03
N LEU A 428 13.99 8.16 12.05
CA LEU A 428 15.33 8.74 11.94
C LEU A 428 15.28 10.27 12.08
N PRO A 429 16.42 10.96 12.21
CA PRO A 429 16.52 12.43 12.25
C PRO A 429 16.18 13.08 10.89
N VAL A 430 14.99 12.80 10.36
CA VAL A 430 14.50 13.20 9.05
C VAL A 430 13.02 13.58 9.16
N ASP A 431 12.68 14.78 8.68
CA ASP A 431 11.30 15.18 8.43
C ASP A 431 10.77 14.45 7.20
N VAL A 432 9.80 13.57 7.38
CA VAL A 432 9.17 12.80 6.29
C VAL A 432 7.79 13.40 6.00
N LEU A 433 7.62 13.92 4.79
CA LEU A 433 6.37 14.52 4.32
C LEU A 433 5.85 13.75 3.10
N ILE A 434 4.66 13.16 3.22
CA ILE A 434 3.94 12.55 2.10
C ILE A 434 2.84 13.50 1.62
N LEU A 435 2.89 13.86 0.35
CA LEU A 435 1.93 14.77 -0.29
C LEU A 435 1.11 13.97 -1.30
N VAL A 436 -0.19 13.83 -1.05
CA VAL A 436 -1.14 13.13 -1.93
C VAL A 436 -2.20 14.13 -2.41
N PRO A 437 -1.88 15.01 -3.39
CA PRO A 437 -2.77 16.12 -3.76
C PRO A 437 -4.06 15.66 -4.44
N ASN A 438 -4.07 14.49 -5.07
CA ASN A 438 -5.25 13.91 -5.72
C ASN A 438 -5.95 12.93 -4.78
N GLN A 439 -7.11 13.31 -4.24
CA GLN A 439 -7.89 12.47 -3.32
C GLN A 439 -8.44 11.18 -3.98
N ASN A 440 -8.46 11.10 -5.31
CA ASN A 440 -8.89 9.87 -6.00
C ASN A 440 -7.82 8.77 -5.93
N GLU A 441 -6.61 9.09 -5.51
CA GLU A 441 -5.51 8.14 -5.37
C GLU A 441 -5.37 7.67 -3.92
N LYS A 442 -5.38 6.35 -3.70
CA LYS A 442 -5.25 5.78 -2.36
C LYS A 442 -3.78 5.54 -2.00
N CYS A 443 -3.41 5.94 -0.80
CA CYS A 443 -2.09 5.72 -0.21
C CYS A 443 -2.17 4.59 0.83
N VAL A 444 -1.37 3.54 0.67
CA VAL A 444 -1.42 2.32 1.51
C VAL A 444 -0.65 2.46 2.83
N LEU A 445 0.16 3.52 2.97
CA LEU A 445 0.98 3.76 4.16
C LEU A 445 0.11 3.96 5.40
N THR A 446 0.43 3.23 6.46
CA THR A 446 -0.15 3.35 7.81
C THR A 446 0.95 3.18 8.84
N ASP A 447 0.95 3.99 9.90
CA ASP A 447 1.89 3.88 11.02
C ASP A 447 1.33 4.63 12.25
N PRO A 448 1.52 4.12 13.49
CA PRO A 448 1.08 4.82 14.69
C PRO A 448 1.69 6.22 14.90
N LEU A 449 2.88 6.49 14.35
CA LEU A 449 3.54 7.79 14.43
C LEU A 449 3.15 8.75 13.29
N LEU A 450 2.38 8.28 12.30
CA LEU A 450 2.00 9.09 11.14
C LEU A 450 0.92 10.10 11.54
N TYR A 451 1.23 11.40 11.43
CA TYR A 451 0.21 12.45 11.55
C TYR A 451 -0.45 12.70 10.19
N GLU A 452 -1.78 12.78 10.17
CA GLU A 452 -2.55 12.94 8.92
C GLU A 452 -3.37 14.22 8.90
N GLN A 453 -3.18 15.03 7.85
CA GLN A 453 -4.03 16.16 7.52
C GLN A 453 -4.86 15.82 6.27
N ASN A 454 -6.18 15.85 6.41
CA ASN A 454 -7.12 15.62 5.31
C ASN A 454 -7.74 16.96 4.88
N CYS A 455 -7.37 17.45 3.71
CA CYS A 455 -7.95 18.64 3.11
C CYS A 455 -9.16 18.27 2.24
N ILE A 456 -10.03 19.24 1.95
CA ILE A 456 -11.24 19.02 1.12
C ILE A 456 -10.92 19.11 -0.38
N GLY A 457 -9.94 19.93 -0.78
CA GLY A 457 -9.56 20.09 -2.17
C GLY A 457 -8.83 18.88 -2.74
N SER A 458 -8.98 18.66 -4.05
CA SER A 458 -8.22 17.66 -4.81
C SER A 458 -7.64 18.31 -6.06
N LEU A 459 -6.38 18.01 -6.37
CA LEU A 459 -5.66 18.56 -7.51
C LEU A 459 -4.81 17.47 -8.17
N ASN A 460 -4.92 17.32 -9.49
CA ASN A 460 -4.11 16.38 -10.26
C ASN A 460 -2.79 17.05 -10.70
N VAL A 461 -1.80 17.01 -9.81
CA VAL A 461 -0.43 17.47 -10.09
C VAL A 461 0.50 16.27 -9.97
N GLN A 462 1.27 16.00 -11.03
CA GLN A 462 2.10 14.80 -11.11
C GLN A 462 3.54 15.01 -10.63
N ARG A 463 3.98 16.26 -10.45
CA ARG A 463 5.37 16.58 -10.06
C ARG A 463 5.41 17.68 -9.02
N PHE A 464 6.36 17.56 -8.10
CA PHE A 464 6.69 18.59 -7.14
C PHE A 464 7.33 19.79 -7.85
N PRO A 465 6.93 21.04 -7.57
CA PRO A 465 7.48 22.23 -8.21
C PRO A 465 8.90 22.52 -7.69
N LYS A 466 9.92 22.30 -8.53
CA LYS A 466 11.34 22.47 -8.16
C LYS A 466 11.89 23.79 -8.71
N ALA A 467 11.39 24.27 -9.84
CA ALA A 467 11.80 25.51 -10.48
C ALA A 467 10.62 26.49 -10.62
N ALA A 468 10.94 27.79 -10.75
CA ALA A 468 9.92 28.81 -10.98
C ALA A 468 9.12 28.60 -12.28
N ALA A 469 9.70 27.91 -13.27
CA ALA A 469 9.01 27.51 -14.50
C ALA A 469 7.89 26.48 -14.26
N ASP A 470 7.90 25.77 -13.12
CA ASP A 470 6.88 24.78 -12.73
C ASP A 470 5.63 25.46 -12.11
N LEU A 471 5.66 26.77 -11.84
CA LEU A 471 4.56 27.56 -11.27
C LEU A 471 3.55 27.96 -12.35
N GLN A 472 2.89 26.99 -13.00
CA GLN A 472 1.68 27.28 -13.77
C GLN A 472 0.47 27.29 -12.83
N VAL A 473 0.18 28.45 -12.25
CA VAL A 473 -0.98 28.65 -11.36
C VAL A 473 -2.19 29.08 -12.19
N GLY A 474 -3.24 28.26 -12.19
CA GLY A 474 -4.52 28.65 -12.78
C GLY A 474 -5.15 29.82 -12.02
N THR A 475 -5.84 30.72 -12.71
CA THR A 475 -6.55 31.83 -12.04
C THR A 475 -7.83 31.35 -11.37
N SER A 476 -8.38 32.11 -10.42
CA SER A 476 -9.69 31.80 -9.81
C SER A 476 -10.79 31.62 -10.86
N ALA A 477 -10.75 32.38 -11.96
CA ALA A 477 -11.65 32.22 -13.11
C ALA A 477 -11.46 30.86 -13.81
N TYR A 478 -10.22 30.40 -14.01
CA TYR A 478 -9.92 29.09 -14.60
C TYR A 478 -10.45 27.93 -13.75
N TYR A 479 -10.30 28.02 -12.42
CA TYR A 479 -10.83 26.99 -11.51
C TYR A 479 -12.35 27.06 -11.37
N ALA A 480 -12.94 28.25 -11.34
CA ALA A 480 -14.40 28.43 -11.36
C ALA A 480 -15.01 27.89 -12.66
N GLU A 481 -14.40 28.14 -13.81
CA GLU A 481 -14.79 27.55 -15.11
C GLU A 481 -14.68 26.02 -15.06
N ARG A 482 -13.59 25.47 -14.50
CA ARG A 482 -13.42 24.01 -14.33
C ARG A 482 -14.42 23.36 -13.38
N GLU A 483 -14.81 24.04 -12.31
CA GLU A 483 -15.74 23.53 -11.29
C GLU A 483 -17.19 23.63 -11.78
N LEU A 484 -17.57 24.75 -12.40
CA LEU A 484 -18.83 24.90 -13.16
C LEU A 484 -18.92 23.89 -14.30
N ASP A 485 -17.84 23.69 -15.06
CA ASP A 485 -17.77 22.69 -16.11
C ASP A 485 -18.00 21.28 -15.54
N THR A 486 -17.37 20.92 -14.42
CA THR A 486 -17.50 19.57 -13.86
C THR A 486 -18.94 19.29 -13.44
N LEU A 487 -19.60 20.27 -12.83
CA LEU A 487 -21.03 20.21 -12.49
C LEU A 487 -21.95 20.19 -13.73
N MET A 488 -21.58 20.88 -14.82
CA MET A 488 -22.39 20.95 -16.03
C MET A 488 -22.26 19.73 -16.96
N TYR A 489 -21.12 19.03 -16.97
CA TYR A 489 -20.84 17.97 -17.96
C TYR A 489 -20.94 16.53 -17.40
N GLN A 490 -21.11 16.32 -16.09
CA GLN A 490 -21.43 15.00 -15.54
C GLN A 490 -22.93 14.69 -15.73
N ASP A 491 -23.23 13.57 -16.41
CA ASP A 491 -24.58 12.98 -16.60
C ASP A 491 -25.64 13.86 -17.28
N SER A 492 -25.26 15.00 -17.88
CA SER A 492 -26.19 15.96 -18.50
C SER A 492 -26.42 15.76 -20.01
N GLY A 493 -25.68 14.88 -20.67
CA GLY A 493 -25.69 14.74 -22.14
C GLY A 493 -25.07 15.92 -22.90
N ILE A 494 -24.45 16.86 -22.18
CA ILE A 494 -23.68 17.98 -22.74
C ILE A 494 -22.20 17.56 -22.73
N TYR A 495 -21.46 17.91 -23.78
CA TYR A 495 -20.03 17.58 -23.92
C TYR A 495 -19.18 18.84 -24.12
N ARG A 496 -17.97 18.84 -23.56
CA ARG A 496 -16.96 19.88 -23.82
C ARG A 496 -16.47 19.81 -25.26
N ASN A 497 -16.00 20.94 -25.78
CA ASN A 497 -15.30 20.96 -27.05
C ASN A 497 -14.08 20.02 -26.97
N GLN A 498 -13.99 19.06 -27.88
CA GLN A 498 -12.90 18.09 -27.98
C GLN A 498 -12.67 17.32 -26.67
N GLN A 499 -13.75 17.01 -25.94
CA GLN A 499 -13.69 16.27 -24.67
C GLN A 499 -12.99 14.91 -24.79
N TYR A 500 -13.08 14.27 -25.95
CA TYR A 500 -12.58 12.93 -26.18
C TYR A 500 -11.48 12.91 -27.23
N ALA A 501 -10.38 12.24 -26.89
CA ALA A 501 -9.22 12.05 -27.76
C ALA A 501 -9.41 10.91 -28.77
N LYS A 502 -10.31 9.96 -28.51
CA LYS A 502 -10.52 8.77 -29.32
C LYS A 502 -12.00 8.49 -29.58
N ALA A 503 -12.26 7.87 -30.72
CA ALA A 503 -13.59 7.46 -31.11
C ALA A 503 -13.60 6.15 -31.90
N ASN A 504 -14.71 5.44 -31.91
CA ASN A 504 -14.99 4.28 -32.74
C ASN A 504 -16.22 4.56 -33.60
N ALA A 505 -16.05 4.52 -34.92
CA ALA A 505 -17.16 4.70 -35.85
C ALA A 505 -18.09 3.47 -35.84
N VAL A 506 -19.39 3.73 -35.78
CA VAL A 506 -20.47 2.74 -35.86
C VAL A 506 -21.29 3.07 -37.11
N THR A 507 -21.07 2.33 -38.19
CA THR A 507 -21.79 2.56 -39.45
C THR A 507 -23.27 2.18 -39.29
N LEU A 508 -24.15 3.16 -39.51
CA LEU A 508 -25.59 3.00 -39.40
C LEU A 508 -26.16 2.29 -40.63
N LYS A 509 -27.16 1.43 -40.40
CA LYS A 509 -28.02 0.90 -41.46
C LYS A 509 -29.25 1.81 -41.56
N THR A 510 -29.26 2.68 -42.57
CA THR A 510 -30.29 3.70 -42.76
C THR A 510 -31.20 3.35 -43.93
N MET A 511 -32.43 3.86 -43.95
CA MET A 511 -33.22 4.02 -45.18
C MET A 511 -32.77 5.26 -45.95
N TYR A 512 -33.03 5.31 -47.26
CA TYR A 512 -32.67 6.48 -48.09
C TYR A 512 -33.28 7.78 -47.55
N GLU A 513 -34.53 7.73 -47.09
CA GLU A 513 -35.26 8.86 -46.52
C GLU A 513 -34.70 9.34 -45.17
N GLU A 514 -33.93 8.51 -44.44
CA GLU A 514 -33.32 8.87 -43.15
C GLU A 514 -32.00 9.63 -43.33
N ILE A 515 -31.31 9.47 -44.47
CA ILE A 515 -30.00 10.09 -44.70
C ILE A 515 -30.08 11.61 -44.52
N PRO A 516 -30.99 12.38 -45.15
CA PRO A 516 -31.01 13.84 -45.01
C PRO A 516 -31.37 14.32 -43.60
N ILE A 517 -32.08 13.50 -42.81
CA ILE A 517 -32.46 13.80 -41.43
C ILE A 517 -31.22 13.68 -40.55
N LEU A 518 -30.61 12.49 -40.54
CA LEU A 518 -29.43 12.20 -39.73
C LEU A 518 -28.22 13.05 -40.15
N TRP A 519 -28.09 13.39 -41.43
CA TRP A 519 -26.97 14.19 -41.96
C TRP A 519 -26.82 15.55 -41.27
N LYS A 520 -27.95 16.21 -40.95
CA LYS A 520 -28.02 17.54 -40.32
C LYS A 520 -27.86 17.47 -38.80
N GLU A 521 -28.17 16.33 -38.22
CA GLU A 521 -28.24 16.11 -36.78
C GLU A 521 -26.85 15.93 -36.16
N GLU A 522 -26.65 16.51 -34.97
CA GLU A 522 -25.43 16.27 -34.17
C GLU A 522 -25.37 14.81 -33.73
N VAL A 523 -24.17 14.23 -33.70
CA VAL A 523 -23.99 12.81 -33.45
C VAL A 523 -24.51 12.35 -32.09
N LYS A 524 -24.50 13.23 -31.08
CA LYS A 524 -25.03 12.93 -29.75
C LYS A 524 -26.54 12.64 -29.71
N TYR A 525 -27.28 13.09 -30.72
CA TYR A 525 -28.72 12.81 -30.87
C TYR A 525 -28.99 11.63 -31.80
N ARG A 526 -27.96 11.11 -32.50
CA ARG A 526 -28.11 9.97 -33.40
C ARG A 526 -28.22 8.66 -32.61
N PRO A 527 -28.94 7.67 -33.14
CA PRO A 527 -29.03 6.35 -32.53
C PRO A 527 -27.64 5.71 -32.40
N ASN A 528 -27.42 4.99 -31.30
CA ASN A 528 -26.17 4.28 -30.96
C ASN A 528 -24.96 5.18 -30.68
N PHE A 529 -25.19 6.47 -30.44
CA PHE A 529 -24.17 7.32 -29.83
C PHE A 529 -23.98 6.92 -28.37
N GLY A 530 -22.72 6.89 -27.91
CA GLY A 530 -22.41 6.58 -26.53
C GLY A 530 -20.96 6.89 -26.19
N THR A 531 -20.67 6.96 -24.90
CA THR A 531 -19.32 7.21 -24.39
C THR A 531 -19.00 6.15 -23.34
N THR A 532 -17.96 5.36 -23.58
CA THR A 532 -17.52 4.28 -22.67
C THR A 532 -16.02 4.35 -22.52
N ASP A 533 -15.51 4.34 -21.27
CA ASP A 533 -14.08 4.34 -20.96
C ASP A 533 -13.26 5.44 -21.66
N GLY A 534 -13.85 6.63 -21.83
CA GLY A 534 -13.20 7.76 -22.49
C GLY A 534 -13.11 7.65 -24.03
N ILE A 535 -13.84 6.71 -24.65
CA ILE A 535 -13.95 6.55 -26.10
C ILE A 535 -15.39 6.82 -26.53
N VAL A 536 -15.56 7.60 -27.60
CA VAL A 536 -16.88 7.88 -28.18
C VAL A 536 -17.24 6.84 -29.23
N SER A 537 -18.41 6.23 -29.12
CA SER A 537 -19.05 5.50 -30.21
C SER A 537 -19.77 6.49 -31.10
N ILE A 538 -19.24 6.75 -32.30
CA ILE A 538 -19.76 7.76 -33.24
C ILE A 538 -20.62 7.07 -34.31
N PRO A 539 -21.93 7.35 -34.38
CA PRO A 539 -22.77 6.88 -35.48
C PRO A 539 -22.42 7.60 -36.78
N VAL A 540 -22.05 6.84 -37.81
CA VAL A 540 -21.66 7.36 -39.14
C VAL A 540 -22.56 6.83 -40.23
N ILE A 541 -22.80 7.64 -41.25
CA ILE A 541 -23.48 7.22 -42.49
C ILE A 541 -22.41 6.83 -43.50
N PHE A 542 -22.48 5.63 -44.06
CA PHE A 542 -21.68 5.27 -45.24
C PHE A 542 -22.61 4.60 -46.23
N SER A 543 -23.00 5.35 -47.26
CA SER A 543 -24.02 4.91 -48.21
C SER A 543 -23.64 5.16 -49.67
N LYS A 544 -24.13 4.30 -50.56
CA LYS A 544 -24.13 4.49 -52.02
C LYS A 544 -25.57 4.61 -52.48
N ILE A 545 -25.88 5.64 -53.27
CA ILE A 545 -27.21 5.88 -53.84
C ILE A 545 -27.12 5.60 -55.33
N SER A 546 -27.80 4.55 -55.75
CA SER A 546 -27.81 4.02 -57.11
C SER A 546 -29.16 4.31 -57.77
N GLY A 547 -29.13 4.93 -58.96
CA GLY A 547 -30.32 5.31 -59.72
C GLY A 547 -30.98 6.63 -59.29
N VAL A 548 -32.07 6.97 -59.98
CA VAL A 548 -32.87 8.18 -59.80
C VAL A 548 -34.35 7.80 -59.62
N LYS A 549 -34.91 8.11 -58.45
CA LYS A 549 -36.32 7.83 -58.11
C LYS A 549 -37.25 8.53 -59.11
N ASN A 550 -38.11 7.76 -59.78
CA ASN A 550 -39.06 8.23 -60.79
C ASN A 550 -38.45 9.03 -61.96
N ARG A 551 -37.14 8.88 -62.23
CA ARG A 551 -36.37 9.76 -63.16
C ARG A 551 -36.49 11.26 -62.89
N ASP A 552 -36.87 11.65 -61.68
CA ASP A 552 -37.01 13.07 -61.30
C ASP A 552 -35.63 13.67 -60.98
N LEU A 553 -34.98 14.20 -62.02
CA LEU A 553 -33.65 14.81 -61.91
C LEU A 553 -33.64 16.06 -61.03
N ASP A 554 -34.70 16.86 -61.07
CA ASP A 554 -34.80 18.07 -60.25
C ASP A 554 -34.82 17.71 -58.76
N LYS A 555 -35.62 16.72 -58.38
CA LYS A 555 -35.69 16.24 -57.00
C LYS A 555 -34.40 15.55 -56.55
N TYR A 556 -33.76 14.79 -57.43
CA TYR A 556 -32.45 14.17 -57.16
C TYR A 556 -31.38 15.23 -56.86
N TRP A 557 -31.21 16.20 -57.75
CA TRP A 557 -30.24 17.27 -57.57
C TRP A 557 -30.57 18.19 -56.40
N ASN A 558 -31.86 18.45 -56.13
CA ASN A 558 -32.26 19.19 -54.94
C ASN A 558 -31.89 18.45 -53.65
N THR A 559 -32.01 17.12 -53.60
CA THR A 559 -31.55 16.32 -52.47
C THR A 559 -30.03 16.41 -52.29
N VAL A 560 -29.25 16.29 -53.38
CA VAL A 560 -27.79 16.47 -53.34
C VAL A 560 -27.42 17.87 -52.84
N LYS A 561 -28.08 18.92 -53.37
CA LYS A 561 -27.88 20.31 -52.94
C LYS A 561 -28.18 20.50 -51.45
N GLU A 562 -29.19 19.82 -50.91
CA GLU A 562 -29.48 19.87 -49.47
C GLU A 562 -28.36 19.28 -48.61
N LEU A 563 -27.74 18.19 -49.04
CA LEU A 563 -26.61 17.59 -48.31
C LEU A 563 -25.32 18.43 -48.42
N VAL A 564 -25.11 19.06 -49.57
CA VAL A 564 -23.95 19.93 -49.87
C VAL A 564 -23.97 21.24 -49.06
N LYS A 565 -25.13 21.67 -48.55
CA LYS A 565 -25.23 22.88 -47.70
C LYS A 565 -24.45 22.76 -46.39
N GLU A 566 -24.32 21.55 -45.85
CA GLU A 566 -23.49 21.30 -44.67
C GLU A 566 -22.01 21.32 -45.07
N GLU A 567 -21.15 21.90 -44.23
CA GLU A 567 -19.71 21.97 -44.51
C GLU A 567 -19.12 20.56 -44.72
N GLY A 568 -18.61 20.30 -45.93
CA GLY A 568 -18.19 18.96 -46.34
C GLY A 568 -17.33 18.94 -47.59
N PHE A 569 -16.68 17.81 -47.83
CA PHE A 569 -15.94 17.54 -49.06
C PHE A 569 -16.89 17.14 -50.17
N LEU A 570 -16.91 17.92 -51.24
CA LEU A 570 -17.63 17.58 -52.45
C LEU A 570 -16.63 17.17 -53.53
N ILE A 571 -16.74 15.92 -53.99
CA ILE A 571 -15.96 15.37 -55.09
C ILE A 571 -16.89 15.18 -56.29
N THR A 572 -16.61 15.91 -57.37
CA THR A 572 -17.36 15.83 -58.65
C THR A 572 -16.48 15.35 -59.81
N LYS A 573 -15.17 15.28 -59.60
CA LYS A 573 -14.21 14.81 -60.61
C LYS A 573 -13.72 13.42 -60.21
N VAL A 574 -13.95 12.45 -61.09
CA VAL A 574 -13.66 11.03 -60.84
C VAL A 574 -12.56 10.55 -61.80
N PRO A 575 -11.47 9.94 -61.29
CA PRO A 575 -11.12 9.80 -59.87
C PRO A 575 -10.58 11.10 -59.27
N TYR A 576 -10.74 11.26 -57.95
CA TYR A 576 -10.21 12.39 -57.18
C TYR A 576 -8.70 12.27 -57.01
N ILE A 577 -8.23 11.11 -56.55
CA ILE A 577 -6.81 10.73 -56.54
C ILE A 577 -6.51 9.92 -57.80
N GLN A 578 -5.67 10.50 -58.66
CA GLN A 578 -5.19 9.82 -59.86
C GLN A 578 -4.24 8.67 -59.48
N PRO A 579 -4.37 7.46 -60.06
CA PRO A 579 -3.54 6.29 -59.69
C PRO A 579 -2.02 6.49 -59.79
N MET A 580 -1.56 7.44 -60.63
CA MET A 580 -0.14 7.77 -60.81
C MET A 580 0.25 9.11 -60.17
N ALA A 581 -0.59 9.67 -59.30
CA ALA A 581 -0.25 10.91 -58.60
C ALA A 581 1.00 10.72 -57.72
N PRO A 582 1.94 11.70 -57.68
CA PRO A 582 3.10 11.62 -56.80
C PRO A 582 2.69 11.48 -55.34
N ASN A 583 3.18 10.43 -54.68
CA ASN A 583 2.99 10.20 -53.25
C ASN A 583 4.36 10.13 -52.55
N PRO A 584 4.76 11.17 -51.80
CA PRO A 584 6.08 11.24 -51.16
C PRO A 584 6.26 10.21 -50.03
N MET A 585 5.18 9.57 -49.56
CA MET A 585 5.21 8.55 -48.51
C MET A 585 5.40 7.13 -49.05
N LYS A 586 5.18 6.91 -50.36
CA LYS A 586 5.17 5.57 -50.97
C LYS A 586 6.52 4.84 -50.85
N ALA A 587 7.63 5.55 -51.03
CA ALA A 587 8.97 4.96 -50.94
C ALA A 587 9.33 4.49 -49.51
N PHE A 588 8.74 5.11 -48.48
CA PHE A 588 9.07 4.90 -47.07
C PHE A 588 8.05 4.00 -46.35
N ALA A 589 6.93 3.68 -46.98
CA ALA A 589 5.87 2.86 -46.39
C ALA A 589 6.35 1.51 -45.81
N PRO A 590 7.33 0.79 -46.41
CA PRO A 590 7.89 -0.42 -45.79
C PRO A 590 8.60 -0.21 -44.46
N GLU A 591 9.11 1.00 -44.19
CA GLU A 591 9.76 1.32 -42.91
C GLU A 591 8.77 1.64 -41.79
N PHE A 592 7.56 2.05 -42.18
CA PHE A 592 6.49 2.47 -41.27
C PHE A 592 5.66 1.32 -40.72
N PHE A 593 5.86 0.09 -41.19
CA PHE A 593 5.11 -1.07 -40.75
C PHE A 593 6.00 -2.30 -40.61
N ARG A 594 6.05 -2.88 -39.41
CA ARG A 594 6.85 -4.08 -39.11
C ARG A 594 6.09 -4.99 -38.17
N ASN A 595 6.19 -6.30 -38.40
CA ASN A 595 5.57 -7.34 -37.56
C ASN A 595 4.07 -7.11 -37.29
N GLY A 596 3.33 -6.64 -38.31
CA GLY A 596 1.90 -6.36 -38.18
C GLY A 596 1.55 -5.05 -37.44
N LYS A 597 2.53 -4.22 -37.07
CA LYS A 597 2.30 -2.96 -36.33
C LYS A 597 2.93 -1.75 -37.00
N LEU A 598 2.19 -0.64 -36.99
CA LEU A 598 2.67 0.68 -37.39
C LEU A 598 3.77 1.17 -36.43
N GLN A 599 4.85 1.69 -37.02
CA GLN A 599 5.98 2.27 -36.31
C GLN A 599 5.69 3.76 -36.06
N ARG A 600 4.82 4.06 -35.09
CA ARG A 600 4.30 5.42 -34.83
C ARG A 600 5.41 6.47 -34.67
N ASP A 601 6.42 6.19 -33.83
CA ASP A 601 7.54 7.11 -33.61
C ASP A 601 8.33 7.39 -34.89
N ARG A 602 8.48 6.39 -35.76
CA ARG A 602 9.17 6.58 -37.05
C ARG A 602 8.34 7.43 -38.01
N ILE A 603 7.03 7.21 -38.04
CA ILE A 603 6.12 8.00 -38.88
C ILE A 603 6.13 9.47 -38.43
N LYS A 604 5.95 9.73 -37.13
CA LYS A 604 5.85 11.09 -36.58
C LYS A 604 7.14 11.89 -36.71
N ASN A 605 8.30 11.23 -36.59
CA ASN A 605 9.61 11.88 -36.73
C ASN A 605 10.10 11.99 -38.19
N HIS A 606 9.34 11.47 -39.17
CA HIS A 606 9.75 11.49 -40.57
C HIS A 606 9.61 12.89 -41.18
N ARG A 607 10.60 13.32 -41.97
CA ARG A 607 10.63 14.68 -42.57
C ARG A 607 9.40 15.01 -43.44
N ASN A 608 8.81 14.00 -44.08
CA ASN A 608 7.64 14.15 -44.95
C ASN A 608 6.30 14.00 -44.20
N TYR A 609 6.30 13.83 -42.87
CA TYR A 609 5.08 13.69 -42.09
C TYR A 609 4.37 15.04 -41.94
N VAL A 610 3.31 15.22 -42.73
CA VAL A 610 2.60 16.50 -42.81
C VAL A 610 1.57 16.69 -41.69
N TYR A 611 1.32 15.70 -40.84
CA TYR A 611 0.30 15.80 -39.78
C TYR A 611 0.84 16.34 -38.45
N GLY A 612 2.12 16.69 -38.35
CA GLY A 612 2.74 17.18 -37.12
C GLY A 612 2.13 18.49 -36.57
N PHE A 613 1.35 19.23 -37.36
CA PHE A 613 0.61 20.41 -36.89
C PHE A 613 -0.77 20.10 -36.31
N LEU A 614 -1.26 18.85 -36.44
CA LEU A 614 -2.49 18.42 -35.80
C LEU A 614 -2.29 18.27 -34.29
N ARG A 615 -3.37 18.35 -33.51
CA ARG A 615 -3.31 17.96 -32.09
C ARG A 615 -2.79 16.53 -31.95
N GLU A 616 -1.97 16.28 -30.93
CA GLU A 616 -1.36 14.97 -30.67
C GLU A 616 -2.40 13.84 -30.64
N ASP A 617 -3.53 14.08 -29.96
CA ASP A 617 -4.65 13.14 -29.88
C ASP A 617 -5.24 12.79 -31.26
N MET A 618 -5.36 13.76 -32.16
CA MET A 618 -5.88 13.54 -33.52
C MET A 618 -4.87 12.78 -34.37
N GLN A 619 -3.56 13.03 -34.20
CA GLN A 619 -2.53 12.23 -34.86
C GLN A 619 -2.58 10.77 -34.40
N GLU A 620 -2.70 10.52 -33.10
CA GLU A 620 -2.86 9.16 -32.55
C GLU A 620 -4.14 8.50 -33.05
N HIS A 621 -5.27 9.21 -33.10
CA HIS A 621 -6.53 8.68 -33.64
C HIS A 621 -6.40 8.29 -35.12
N ILE A 622 -5.76 9.12 -35.95
CA ILE A 622 -5.49 8.81 -37.37
C ILE A 622 -4.65 7.54 -37.49
N LEU A 623 -3.57 7.41 -36.70
CA LEU A 623 -2.70 6.23 -36.74
C LEU A 623 -3.40 4.98 -36.20
N ASP A 624 -4.25 5.13 -35.17
CA ASP A 624 -5.10 4.05 -34.65
C ASP A 624 -6.07 3.55 -35.73
N LYS A 625 -6.71 4.45 -36.48
CA LYS A 625 -7.62 4.06 -37.57
C LYS A 625 -6.91 3.51 -38.79
N LEU A 626 -5.68 3.97 -39.08
CA LEU A 626 -4.84 3.37 -40.11
C LEU A 626 -4.47 1.93 -39.75
N GLN A 627 -4.05 1.68 -38.51
CA GLN A 627 -3.77 0.33 -38.03
C GLN A 627 -5.03 -0.54 -38.13
N LEU A 628 -6.17 -0.03 -37.68
CA LEU A 628 -7.45 -0.73 -37.73
C LEU A 628 -7.86 -1.11 -39.16
N LEU A 629 -7.66 -0.21 -40.14
CA LEU A 629 -7.97 -0.46 -41.54
C LEU A 629 -7.18 -1.64 -42.11
N ILE A 630 -5.89 -1.73 -41.76
CA ILE A 630 -4.98 -2.81 -42.16
C ILE A 630 -5.36 -4.12 -41.45
N ASP A 631 -5.52 -4.08 -40.13
CA ASP A 631 -5.83 -5.26 -39.31
C ASP A 631 -7.15 -5.92 -39.73
N GLN A 632 -8.15 -5.10 -40.05
CA GLN A 632 -9.45 -5.56 -40.53
C GLN A 632 -9.46 -6.03 -41.99
N LYS A 633 -8.33 -5.89 -42.70
CA LYS A 633 -8.15 -6.27 -44.11
C LYS A 633 -9.26 -5.77 -45.03
N VAL A 634 -9.74 -4.54 -44.80
CA VAL A 634 -10.93 -3.99 -45.49
C VAL A 634 -10.70 -3.86 -46.99
N ILE A 635 -9.48 -3.53 -47.39
CA ILE A 635 -9.07 -3.38 -48.78
C ILE A 635 -8.68 -4.75 -49.34
N LYS A 636 -9.21 -5.13 -50.51
CA LYS A 636 -8.86 -6.39 -51.18
C LYS A 636 -7.35 -6.47 -51.43
N GLY A 637 -6.77 -7.64 -51.16
CA GLY A 637 -5.34 -7.87 -51.32
C GLY A 637 -4.46 -7.30 -50.19
N THR A 638 -5.03 -6.87 -49.04
CA THR A 638 -4.20 -6.50 -47.88
C THR A 638 -3.32 -7.68 -47.44
N PHE A 639 -2.00 -7.46 -47.30
CA PHE A 639 -0.96 -8.49 -47.13
C PHE A 639 -0.61 -9.31 -48.38
N GLU A 640 -1.09 -8.89 -49.55
CA GLU A 640 -0.71 -9.42 -50.86
C GLU A 640 -0.04 -8.31 -51.67
N ASN A 641 1.10 -8.60 -52.31
CA ASN A 641 1.82 -7.68 -53.19
C ASN A 641 2.11 -6.28 -52.59
N GLY A 642 2.20 -6.17 -51.25
CA GLY A 642 2.49 -4.93 -50.54
C GLY A 642 1.33 -3.92 -50.49
N MET A 643 0.08 -4.37 -50.59
CA MET A 643 -1.10 -3.50 -50.51
C MET A 643 -1.14 -2.68 -49.21
N GLU A 644 -0.72 -3.25 -48.08
CA GLU A 644 -0.61 -2.56 -46.79
C GLU A 644 0.27 -1.31 -46.86
N TYR A 645 1.35 -1.34 -47.65
CA TYR A 645 2.21 -0.17 -47.87
C TYR A 645 1.52 0.88 -48.74
N THR A 646 0.68 0.46 -49.68
CA THR A 646 -0.16 1.38 -50.47
C THR A 646 -1.22 2.04 -49.59
N ILE A 647 -1.86 1.29 -48.68
CA ILE A 647 -2.81 1.83 -47.70
C ILE A 647 -2.13 2.89 -46.83
N ILE A 648 -0.96 2.56 -46.26
CA ILE A 648 -0.18 3.48 -45.42
C ILE A 648 0.20 4.75 -46.19
N ALA A 649 0.77 4.60 -47.39
CA ALA A 649 1.18 5.74 -48.19
C ALA A 649 0.00 6.65 -48.54
N THR A 650 -1.15 6.08 -48.89
CA THR A 650 -2.35 6.83 -49.26
C THR A 650 -2.93 7.60 -48.07
N VAL A 651 -3.07 6.95 -46.90
CA VAL A 651 -3.60 7.58 -45.69
C VAL A 651 -2.64 8.62 -45.10
N LEU A 652 -1.33 8.48 -45.29
CA LEU A 652 -0.34 9.47 -44.84
C LEU A 652 -0.13 10.63 -45.84
N ASN A 653 -0.87 10.65 -46.96
CA ASN A 653 -0.78 11.67 -48.00
C ASN A 653 -2.15 12.32 -48.31
N LEU A 654 -2.96 12.58 -47.28
CA LEU A 654 -4.24 13.26 -47.44
C LEU A 654 -4.05 14.72 -47.86
N SER A 655 -5.06 15.28 -48.54
CA SER A 655 -5.04 16.67 -48.98
C SER A 655 -5.11 17.65 -47.80
N LYS A 656 -4.57 18.87 -47.98
CA LYS A 656 -4.54 19.90 -46.93
C LYS A 656 -5.95 20.24 -46.43
N GLU A 657 -6.93 20.21 -47.32
CA GLU A 657 -8.32 20.44 -46.98
C GLU A 657 -8.82 19.36 -46.02
N MET A 658 -8.61 18.06 -46.33
CA MET A 658 -9.00 16.94 -45.45
C MET A 658 -8.35 17.05 -44.06
N ILE A 659 -7.05 17.39 -44.01
CA ILE A 659 -6.33 17.56 -42.76
C ILE A 659 -6.93 18.70 -41.92
N ARG A 660 -7.33 19.82 -42.55
CA ARG A 660 -7.99 20.94 -41.84
C ARG A 660 -9.32 20.55 -41.23
N VAL A 661 -10.09 19.70 -41.90
CA VAL A 661 -11.37 19.21 -41.38
C VAL A 661 -11.13 18.23 -40.22
N LEU A 662 -10.15 17.33 -40.33
CA LEU A 662 -9.73 16.45 -39.24
C LEU A 662 -9.32 17.25 -37.99
N GLN A 663 -8.59 18.35 -38.14
CA GLN A 663 -8.20 19.22 -37.02
C GLN A 663 -9.41 19.84 -36.30
N LYS A 664 -10.47 20.19 -37.03
CA LYS A 664 -11.69 20.78 -36.48
C LYS A 664 -12.66 19.74 -35.88
N PHE A 665 -12.44 18.46 -36.17
CA PHE A 665 -13.39 17.42 -35.81
C PHE A 665 -13.49 17.24 -34.29
N ASP A 666 -14.73 17.31 -33.81
CA ASP A 666 -15.13 17.03 -32.43
C ASP A 666 -16.12 15.86 -32.46
N PHE A 667 -15.75 14.78 -31.78
CA PHE A 667 -16.46 13.50 -31.78
C PHE A 667 -17.87 13.54 -31.17
N THR A 668 -18.25 14.65 -30.54
CA THR A 668 -19.56 14.81 -29.89
C THR A 668 -20.51 15.77 -30.64
N LYS A 669 -20.02 16.41 -31.72
CA LYS A 669 -20.75 17.45 -32.46
C LYS A 669 -21.25 16.97 -33.82
N LYS A 670 -20.70 17.47 -34.92
CA LYS A 670 -21.08 17.09 -36.28
C LYS A 670 -19.96 16.30 -36.92
N ASN A 671 -20.31 15.14 -37.47
CA ASN A 671 -19.39 14.38 -38.33
C ASN A 671 -19.01 15.22 -39.56
N PRO A 672 -17.73 15.24 -39.94
CA PRO A 672 -17.29 15.66 -41.24
C PRO A 672 -18.02 14.91 -42.35
N LYS A 673 -18.25 15.59 -43.47
CA LYS A 673 -19.05 15.06 -44.57
C LYS A 673 -18.18 14.84 -45.82
N LEU A 674 -18.42 13.75 -46.53
CA LEU A 674 -17.89 13.48 -47.86
C LEU A 674 -19.04 13.10 -48.81
N ILE A 675 -19.20 13.88 -49.86
CA ILE A 675 -20.16 13.63 -50.94
C ILE A 675 -19.35 13.38 -52.20
N TYR A 676 -19.52 12.19 -52.78
CA TYR A 676 -18.82 11.77 -53.98
C TYR A 676 -19.84 11.54 -55.09
N ILE A 677 -19.77 12.30 -56.17
CA ILE A 677 -20.70 12.24 -57.29
C ILE A 677 -20.01 11.62 -58.48
N ASN A 678 -20.50 10.46 -58.94
CA ASN A 678 -20.01 9.79 -60.13
C ASN A 678 -21.16 9.55 -61.12
N THR A 679 -21.32 10.47 -62.08
CA THR A 679 -22.38 10.41 -63.09
C THR A 679 -21.96 9.75 -64.40
N GLY A 680 -20.68 9.39 -64.54
CA GLY A 680 -20.10 8.85 -65.78
C GLY A 680 -19.57 7.42 -65.64
N GLU A 681 -18.84 6.99 -66.65
CA GLU A 681 -18.22 5.65 -66.73
C GLU A 681 -16.84 5.57 -66.05
N ASN A 682 -16.27 6.71 -65.64
CA ASN A 682 -14.97 6.73 -64.99
C ASN A 682 -15.03 5.96 -63.66
N MET A 683 -14.09 5.03 -63.50
CA MET A 683 -13.97 4.25 -62.26
C MET A 683 -13.36 5.09 -61.14
N ILE A 684 -13.91 4.95 -59.94
CA ILE A 684 -13.29 5.44 -58.70
C ILE A 684 -12.00 4.66 -58.48
N SER A 685 -10.91 5.35 -58.10
CA SER A 685 -9.60 4.72 -57.93
C SER A 685 -9.51 3.88 -56.65
N LEU A 686 -8.48 3.03 -56.58
CA LEU A 686 -8.13 2.30 -55.36
C LEU A 686 -7.83 3.28 -54.23
N GLU A 687 -7.07 4.34 -54.51
CA GLU A 687 -6.67 5.36 -53.55
C GLU A 687 -7.89 6.09 -52.98
N ASP A 688 -8.85 6.48 -53.82
CA ASP A 688 -10.12 7.07 -53.37
C ASP A 688 -10.90 6.09 -52.47
N SER A 689 -10.91 4.81 -52.83
CA SER A 689 -11.58 3.76 -52.05
C SER A 689 -10.91 3.55 -50.69
N ILE A 690 -9.57 3.59 -50.61
CA ILE A 690 -8.80 3.55 -49.37
C ILE A 690 -9.15 4.76 -48.49
N VAL A 691 -9.16 5.97 -49.05
CA VAL A 691 -9.49 7.19 -48.32
C VAL A 691 -10.92 7.14 -47.80
N ALA A 692 -11.90 6.71 -48.60
CA ALA A 692 -13.29 6.60 -48.14
C ALA A 692 -13.45 5.60 -46.98
N ALA A 693 -12.83 4.42 -47.07
CA ALA A 693 -12.87 3.43 -46.00
C ALA A 693 -12.19 3.95 -44.72
N PHE A 694 -11.05 4.63 -44.85
CA PHE A 694 -10.33 5.25 -43.75
C PHE A 694 -11.17 6.36 -43.08
N LEU A 695 -11.73 7.29 -43.86
CA LEU A 695 -12.52 8.40 -43.34
C LEU A 695 -13.78 7.92 -42.61
N ASN A 696 -14.42 6.85 -43.09
CA ASN A 696 -15.52 6.20 -42.36
C ASN A 696 -15.06 5.72 -40.98
N MET A 697 -13.91 5.06 -40.88
CA MET A 697 -13.35 4.61 -39.59
C MET A 697 -12.96 5.76 -38.65
N VAL A 698 -12.57 6.91 -39.21
CA VAL A 698 -12.27 8.12 -38.45
C VAL A 698 -13.53 8.75 -37.86
N GLY A 699 -14.65 8.69 -38.59
CA GLY A 699 -15.94 9.25 -38.15
C GLY A 699 -16.68 10.10 -39.20
N PHE A 700 -16.33 10.00 -40.48
CA PHE A 700 -16.98 10.79 -41.54
C PHE A 700 -18.33 10.17 -41.92
N ASP A 701 -19.31 11.03 -42.21
CA ASP A 701 -20.47 10.62 -43.00
C ASP A 701 -20.11 10.71 -44.49
N ILE A 702 -20.34 9.63 -45.23
CA ILE A 702 -19.93 9.47 -46.61
C ILE A 702 -21.13 9.01 -47.45
N VAL A 703 -21.44 9.75 -48.51
CA VAL A 703 -22.48 9.38 -49.48
C VAL A 703 -21.93 9.43 -50.90
N PHE A 704 -22.04 8.30 -51.60
CA PHE A 704 -21.77 8.19 -53.03
C PHE A 704 -23.06 8.34 -53.81
N PHE A 705 -23.09 9.26 -54.77
CA PHE A 705 -24.19 9.43 -55.72
C PHE A 705 -23.76 8.87 -57.07
N VAL A 706 -24.31 7.70 -57.42
CA VAL A 706 -23.97 6.94 -58.63
C VAL A 706 -25.25 6.68 -59.43
N PRO A 707 -25.80 7.69 -60.13
CA PRO A 707 -27.09 7.56 -60.82
C PRO A 707 -27.07 6.47 -61.91
N THR A 708 -25.90 6.11 -62.43
CA THR A 708 -25.71 5.01 -63.40
C THR A 708 -25.87 3.62 -62.79
N GLY A 709 -25.82 3.50 -61.46
CA GLY A 709 -25.78 2.21 -60.76
C GLY A 709 -24.48 1.43 -60.95
N TYR A 710 -23.46 1.99 -61.61
CA TYR A 710 -22.22 1.29 -61.86
C TYR A 710 -21.49 0.86 -60.60
N GLN A 711 -20.66 -0.18 -60.75
CA GLN A 711 -19.79 -0.63 -59.69
C GLN A 711 -18.76 0.46 -59.36
N SER A 712 -18.61 0.77 -58.08
CA SER A 712 -17.78 1.87 -57.60
C SER A 712 -16.70 1.39 -56.62
N VAL A 713 -16.70 1.90 -55.39
CA VAL A 713 -15.73 1.58 -54.33
C VAL A 713 -15.79 0.12 -53.86
N GLU A 714 -16.96 -0.53 -53.94
CA GLU A 714 -17.17 -1.93 -53.54
C GLU A 714 -16.27 -2.93 -54.27
N LYS A 715 -15.79 -2.58 -55.47
CA LYS A 715 -14.85 -3.42 -56.21
C LYS A 715 -13.56 -3.66 -55.42
N TYR A 716 -13.15 -2.69 -54.59
CA TYR A 716 -11.89 -2.70 -53.86
C TYR A 716 -12.02 -3.16 -52.40
N TYR A 717 -13.23 -3.46 -51.91
CA TYR A 717 -13.46 -3.87 -50.52
C TYR A 717 -13.66 -5.38 -50.37
N SER A 718 -12.95 -5.99 -49.42
CA SER A 718 -13.04 -7.44 -49.14
C SER A 718 -14.32 -7.83 -48.41
N LYS A 719 -14.98 -6.86 -47.78
CA LYS A 719 -16.20 -7.02 -46.98
C LYS A 719 -17.15 -5.86 -47.23
N HIS A 720 -18.42 -6.07 -46.89
CA HIS A 720 -19.45 -5.04 -46.99
C HIS A 720 -19.33 -4.04 -45.84
N ILE A 721 -19.02 -2.77 -46.14
CA ILE A 721 -18.74 -1.71 -45.15
C ILE A 721 -19.65 -0.48 -45.28
N PHE A 722 -20.57 -0.48 -46.25
CA PHE A 722 -21.46 0.63 -46.56
C PHE A 722 -22.79 0.08 -47.08
N GLU A 723 -23.87 0.84 -46.97
CA GLU A 723 -25.21 0.44 -47.42
C GLU A 723 -25.49 0.96 -48.84
N GLU A 724 -26.02 0.12 -49.75
CA GLU A 724 -26.42 0.55 -51.09
C GLU A 724 -27.94 0.74 -51.18
N HIS A 725 -28.37 1.96 -51.49
CA HIS A 725 -29.76 2.30 -51.75
C HIS A 725 -30.01 2.35 -53.25
N GLN A 726 -30.76 1.37 -53.76
CA GLN A 726 -31.28 1.40 -55.13
C GLN A 726 -32.63 2.12 -55.12
N ILE A 727 -32.63 3.40 -55.53
CA ILE A 727 -33.78 4.30 -55.32
C ILE A 727 -34.66 4.49 -56.56
N GLY A 728 -34.26 3.96 -57.72
CA GLY A 728 -35.00 4.10 -58.97
C GLY A 728 -34.20 3.65 -60.18
N GLU A 729 -34.52 4.23 -61.34
CA GLU A 729 -33.93 3.83 -62.62
C GLU A 729 -32.50 4.36 -62.79
N TYR A 730 -31.66 3.59 -63.49
CA TYR A 730 -30.31 4.03 -63.82
C TYR A 730 -30.33 5.07 -64.93
N VAL A 731 -29.62 6.17 -64.70
CA VAL A 731 -29.53 7.31 -65.62
C VAL A 731 -28.07 7.59 -65.92
N TYR A 732 -27.75 7.70 -67.21
CA TYR A 732 -26.40 7.84 -67.73
C TYR A 732 -26.13 9.27 -68.23
N ASP A 733 -24.85 9.63 -68.34
CA ASP A 733 -24.35 10.90 -68.92
C ASP A 733 -24.94 12.17 -68.30
N LEU A 734 -25.25 12.13 -66.99
CA LEU A 734 -25.76 13.30 -66.28
C LEU A 734 -24.68 14.37 -66.10
N GLN A 735 -25.01 15.59 -66.51
CA GLN A 735 -24.20 16.77 -66.17
C GLN A 735 -24.51 17.23 -64.75
N ILE A 736 -23.45 17.45 -63.96
CA ILE A 736 -23.59 17.92 -62.58
C ILE A 736 -23.95 19.42 -62.63
N PRO A 737 -25.14 19.84 -62.13
CA PRO A 737 -25.52 21.24 -62.10
C PRO A 737 -24.69 22.01 -61.06
N ASP A 738 -24.80 23.34 -61.03
CA ASP A 738 -24.19 24.13 -59.97
C ASP A 738 -24.86 23.80 -58.61
N LEU A 739 -24.14 23.02 -57.79
CA LEU A 739 -24.60 22.55 -56.50
C LEU A 739 -24.53 23.61 -55.39
N ARG A 740 -23.95 24.79 -55.67
CA ARG A 740 -23.89 25.93 -54.73
C ARG A 740 -25.06 26.89 -54.87
N GLN A 741 -25.88 26.76 -55.92
CA GLN A 741 -27.11 27.55 -56.09
C GLN A 741 -28.27 27.00 -55.26
N PRO A 742 -29.17 27.86 -54.74
CA PRO A 742 -30.33 27.41 -53.96
C PRO A 742 -31.22 26.45 -54.77
N PRO A 743 -31.89 25.48 -54.11
CA PRO A 743 -32.75 24.53 -54.79
C PRO A 743 -33.89 25.25 -55.55
N THR A 744 -34.16 24.80 -56.77
CA THR A 744 -35.26 25.33 -57.59
C THR A 744 -36.58 24.96 -56.92
N LYS A 745 -37.38 25.97 -56.55
CA LYS A 745 -38.74 25.74 -56.03
C LYS A 745 -39.58 25.09 -57.13
N THR A 746 -39.83 23.80 -57.03
CA THR A 746 -40.91 23.16 -57.79
C THR A 746 -42.25 23.71 -57.26
N GLY A 747 -43.10 24.17 -58.17
CA GLY A 747 -44.34 24.89 -57.86
C GLY A 747 -45.22 24.14 -56.85
N SER A 748 -45.43 24.76 -55.69
CA SER A 748 -46.38 24.31 -54.69
C SER A 748 -47.79 24.67 -55.15
N TRP A 749 -48.76 23.79 -54.88
CA TRP A 749 -50.20 23.87 -55.18
C TRP A 749 -50.95 25.11 -54.61
N ARG A 750 -50.22 26.15 -54.18
CA ARG A 750 -50.76 27.39 -53.60
C ARG A 750 -51.14 28.48 -54.61
N ASP A 751 -50.90 28.29 -55.91
CA ASP A 751 -51.25 29.28 -56.94
C ASP A 751 -52.65 29.11 -57.56
N ILE A 752 -53.47 28.15 -57.07
CA ILE A 752 -54.87 27.97 -57.53
C ILE A 752 -55.87 28.83 -56.74
N PHE A 753 -55.49 29.43 -55.60
CA PHE A 753 -56.39 30.25 -54.76
C PHE A 753 -56.09 31.76 -54.77
N LYS A 754 -55.50 32.28 -55.85
CA LYS A 754 -55.36 33.74 -56.07
C LYS A 754 -55.87 34.19 -57.44
N ARG A 755 -57.07 33.75 -57.82
CA ARG A 755 -57.98 34.50 -58.69
C ARG A 755 -59.42 34.19 -58.26
N GLY A 756 -59.99 35.11 -57.48
CA GLY A 756 -61.36 35.15 -57.01
C GLY A 756 -61.56 36.50 -56.35
#